data_AF-A0A179IAK0-F1
#
_entry.id   AF-A0A179IAK0-F1
#
_cell.length_a   1.000
_cell.length_b   1.000
_cell.length_c   1.000
_cell.angle_alpha   90.00
_cell.angle_beta   90.00
_cell.angle_gamma   90.00
#
_symmetry.space_group_name_H-M   'P 1'
#
loop_
_entity.id
_entity.type
_entity.pdbx_description
1 polymer ?
#
loop_
_entity_poly.entity_id
_entity_poly.type
_entity_poly.pdbx_seq_one_letter_code
_entity_poly.pdbx_strand_id
1 'polypeptide(L)'
;MLCQCDLRPDGCGQCSRAGIVCLGYRTQEELRFRDQTQSVKHKVQSVQRPAQAKSYRRAPENDVLFLQTVHLGWDVFAKQDFFANFVFGLARSYDALGILYQTTNPRKHLVASVDAASLAFFALRQFSPPSEIIKLATERYVAALHLVNAALADPGASLADDTLQAILLLDLYEKLVSRKLTSAASRMKHMNGAISLIRARGEGNLQTYVGRRLTQRLYTTLVISCAISGMRIPDEMERLRIDLSHYFKVEEDPKWALTTLNEHIINFTSDVQTRKISCPDQILTQALDFYQSTVALEDALPPYWYPMRMSVGDDALGQQLTVEGHYDVYESLYITQVRNVIRTAQLNLLLMIERYSADKDKDTNLAASTRRWIEIKALSICDSFAQYLVSCNKQGGLSWDLASPMKQLGSYTVFFPLYLAVQTSREPRLAEWAQNVLGLVADVGGLAMAQRTADALKQSTKMPVWDVYTMLGSYAIAARRAGKISMEYAIEQIKPDEAGVEFFLANYKPFRLQALQTDPQFFGSTYDKEVTKDDDFWRQRVSRPTATTFVAVRTQNQRVVSSLTLVRGVQPSSLLAMAAGLDPEERDKDSATLLHWAVNGVYTAPDARRQGIAKAVFEKALAFSFAAAEAEGKSCLVSIYAREENEVAIGMYQRMGFIDSNYVEADGNAVLYMFKAREEPVSNKAPKKHEIPQNTVATFASDAAVSATQPFDSIKTVAKASTTPQLAWLLMLSGGIVFTVMRLP
;
A
#
# COMPACT_ATOMS: atom_id res chain seq x y z
N MET A 1 54.05 2.87 -16.17
CA MET A 1 54.57 2.95 -14.78
C MET A 1 53.45 3.39 -13.86
N LEU A 2 53.39 2.91 -12.62
CA LEU A 2 52.38 3.31 -11.64
C LEU A 2 52.74 4.66 -11.02
N CYS A 3 51.77 5.57 -10.90
CA CYS A 3 51.98 6.90 -10.31
C CYS A 3 51.92 6.83 -8.78
N GLN A 4 53.04 6.46 -8.15
CA GLN A 4 53.15 6.49 -6.68
C GLN A 4 53.33 7.92 -6.15
N CYS A 5 52.74 8.15 -4.98
CA CYS A 5 52.79 9.39 -4.22
C CYS A 5 54.02 9.40 -3.30
N ASP A 6 54.79 10.49 -3.26
CA ASP A 6 56.09 10.57 -2.55
C ASP A 6 55.99 11.15 -1.13
N LEU A 7 54.79 11.24 -0.55
CA LEU A 7 54.50 11.48 0.87
C LEU A 7 55.19 12.70 1.53
N ARG A 8 55.53 13.72 0.75
CA ARG A 8 56.14 14.97 1.22
C ARG A 8 55.21 15.78 2.15
N PRO A 9 55.68 16.30 3.30
CA PRO A 9 54.83 17.01 4.27
C PRO A 9 54.15 18.27 3.71
N ASP A 10 54.82 18.94 2.77
CA ASP A 10 54.43 20.15 2.06
C ASP A 10 53.56 19.90 0.81
N GLY A 11 53.25 18.63 0.51
CA GLY A 11 52.47 18.21 -0.65
C GLY A 11 53.28 17.43 -1.68
N CYS A 12 52.68 16.39 -2.26
CA CYS A 12 53.43 15.44 -3.08
C CYS A 12 53.94 16.07 -4.40
N GLY A 13 55.14 15.65 -4.83
CA GLY A 13 55.82 16.17 -6.01
C GLY A 13 55.08 15.88 -7.32
N GLN A 14 54.16 14.91 -7.34
CA GLN A 14 53.30 14.64 -8.49
C GLN A 14 52.16 15.67 -8.61
N CYS A 15 51.48 16.00 -7.50
CA CYS A 15 50.48 17.06 -7.46
C CYS A 15 51.08 18.42 -7.85
N SER A 16 52.26 18.73 -7.30
CA SER A 16 53.04 19.92 -7.66
C SER A 16 53.34 20.00 -9.17
N ARG A 17 53.87 18.92 -9.77
CA ARG A 17 54.14 18.86 -11.22
C ARG A 17 52.88 18.89 -12.10
N ALA A 18 51.74 18.44 -11.58
CA ALA A 18 50.46 18.46 -12.28
C ALA A 18 49.72 19.81 -12.16
N GLY A 19 50.22 20.77 -11.37
CA GLY A 19 49.52 22.03 -11.07
C GLY A 19 48.29 21.86 -10.17
N ILE A 20 48.17 20.73 -9.46
CA ILE A 20 47.04 20.39 -8.62
C ILE A 20 47.41 20.63 -7.15
N VAL A 21 46.56 21.34 -6.41
CA VAL A 21 46.75 21.57 -4.97
C VAL A 21 46.68 20.23 -4.22
N CYS A 22 47.77 19.86 -3.53
CA CYS A 22 47.81 18.67 -2.70
C CYS A 22 47.13 18.96 -1.36
N LEU A 23 46.12 18.19 -0.98
CA LEU A 23 45.31 18.40 0.24
C LEU A 23 45.97 17.86 1.53
N GLY A 24 47.27 17.55 1.49
CA GLY A 24 48.04 17.01 2.61
C GLY A 24 47.66 15.58 3.02
N TYR A 25 48.16 15.16 4.18
CA TYR A 25 47.84 13.88 4.81
C TYR A 25 47.23 14.14 6.19
N ARG A 26 46.08 13.52 6.47
CA ARG A 26 45.37 13.70 7.75
C ARG A 26 46.20 13.17 8.91
N THR A 27 46.25 13.90 10.02
CA THR A 27 46.98 13.44 11.21
C THR A 27 46.15 12.44 12.00
N GLN A 28 46.81 11.64 12.83
CA GLN A 28 46.15 10.62 13.66
C GLN A 28 45.22 11.22 14.74
N GLU A 29 45.28 12.53 14.93
CA GLU A 29 44.49 13.30 15.90
C GLU A 29 43.14 13.74 15.31
N GLU A 30 43.07 14.01 14.00
CA GLU A 30 41.84 14.34 13.27
C GLU A 30 40.85 13.16 13.19
N LEU A 31 41.30 11.94 13.49
CA LEU A 31 40.50 10.72 13.50
C LEU A 31 39.91 10.38 14.89
N ARG A 32 40.13 11.22 15.91
CA ARG A 32 39.62 10.99 17.28
C ARG A 32 38.43 11.91 17.59
N PHE A 33 37.21 11.38 17.44
CA PHE A 33 36.00 12.04 17.93
C PHE A 33 36.11 12.37 19.43
N ARG A 34 35.74 13.59 19.80
CA ARG A 34 35.55 14.07 21.19
C ARG A 34 34.15 14.62 21.33
N ASP A 35 33.49 14.30 22.45
CA ASP A 35 32.24 14.93 22.87
C ASP A 35 32.46 16.45 23.09
N GLN A 36 31.55 17.27 22.58
CA GLN A 36 31.57 18.73 22.71
C GLN A 36 30.26 19.32 23.28
N THR A 37 29.45 18.52 23.99
CA THR A 37 28.16 18.92 24.56
C THR A 37 28.23 20.18 25.44
N GLN A 38 29.37 20.45 26.09
CA GLN A 38 29.61 21.68 26.86
C GLN A 38 29.89 22.93 25.99
N SER A 39 30.55 22.78 24.84
CA SER A 39 30.94 23.90 23.97
C SER A 39 29.72 24.60 23.35
N VAL A 40 28.72 23.80 22.94
CA VAL A 40 27.47 24.29 22.36
C VAL A 40 26.65 25.08 23.38
N LYS A 41 26.56 24.60 24.63
CA LYS A 41 25.84 25.30 25.72
C LYS A 41 26.37 26.73 25.97
N HIS A 42 27.69 26.91 25.97
CA HIS A 42 28.28 28.24 26.11
C HIS A 42 28.02 29.17 24.92
N LYS A 43 28.04 28.65 23.67
CA LYS A 43 27.75 29.47 22.48
C LYS A 43 26.32 29.98 22.42
N VAL A 44 25.33 29.18 22.84
CA VAL A 44 23.92 29.60 22.84
C VAL A 44 23.68 30.76 23.83
N GLN A 45 24.34 30.75 24.99
CA GLN A 45 24.20 31.79 26.01
C GLN A 45 24.86 33.13 25.64
N SER A 46 25.84 33.15 24.73
CA SER A 46 26.59 34.38 24.38
C SER A 46 25.95 35.29 23.32
N VAL A 47 24.86 34.87 22.66
CA VAL A 47 24.31 35.60 21.50
C VAL A 47 23.23 36.64 21.88
N GLN A 48 22.67 36.58 23.09
CA GLN A 48 21.62 37.51 23.53
C GLN A 48 22.17 38.83 24.10
N ARG A 49 22.56 39.78 23.24
CA ARG A 49 22.67 41.22 23.58
C ARG A 49 22.55 42.13 22.33
N PRO A 50 21.77 43.24 22.36
CA PRO A 50 21.43 44.01 21.16
C PRO A 50 22.28 45.28 20.92
N ALA A 51 22.34 45.69 19.63
CA ALA A 51 22.75 47.00 19.07
C ALA A 51 24.24 47.42 19.29
N GLN A 52 24.99 47.95 18.31
CA GLN A 52 24.65 48.99 17.31
C GLN A 52 25.40 48.81 15.97
N ALA A 53 25.13 49.69 14.98
CA ALA A 53 25.54 49.51 13.58
C ALA A 53 26.74 50.37 13.12
N LYS A 54 27.43 49.91 12.06
CA LYS A 54 27.97 50.75 10.98
C LYS A 54 28.22 49.93 9.71
N SER A 55 28.19 50.59 8.56
CA SER A 55 28.07 49.96 7.23
C SER A 55 29.40 49.75 6.51
N TYR A 56 29.51 48.65 5.76
CA TYR A 56 30.27 48.63 4.51
C TYR A 56 29.43 48.03 3.38
N ARG A 57 29.28 48.76 2.28
CA ARG A 57 28.64 48.27 1.06
C ARG A 57 29.67 47.58 0.17
N ARG A 58 29.50 46.28 -0.08
CA ARG A 58 29.93 45.62 -1.32
C ARG A 58 29.09 44.37 -1.52
N ALA A 59 28.40 44.26 -2.66
CA ALA A 59 27.69 43.04 -3.02
C ALA A 59 28.68 42.07 -3.68
N PRO A 60 28.76 40.81 -3.23
CA PRO A 60 29.03 39.67 -4.09
C PRO A 60 27.76 39.36 -4.91
N GLU A 61 27.94 38.82 -6.12
CA GLU A 61 26.82 38.43 -6.97
C GLU A 61 26.21 37.08 -6.53
N ASN A 62 24.96 36.83 -6.93
CA ASN A 62 24.21 35.65 -6.50
C ASN A 62 24.67 34.37 -7.22
N ASP A 63 25.58 33.63 -6.59
CA ASP A 63 25.87 32.21 -6.91
C ASP A 63 25.63 31.32 -5.69
N VAL A 64 24.37 31.26 -5.26
CA VAL A 64 23.86 30.27 -4.30
C VAL A 64 22.81 29.42 -5.00
N LEU A 65 23.19 28.21 -5.41
CA LEU A 65 22.22 27.24 -5.95
C LEU A 65 21.21 26.89 -4.85
N PHE A 66 19.97 27.34 -5.01
CA PHE A 66 18.85 26.84 -4.24
C PHE A 66 18.65 25.35 -4.56
N LEU A 67 18.95 24.48 -3.60
CA LEU A 67 18.57 23.08 -3.65
C LEU A 67 17.06 22.95 -3.42
N GLN A 68 16.27 23.17 -4.48
CA GLN A 68 14.88 22.72 -4.50
C GLN A 68 14.84 21.22 -4.14
N THR A 69 14.08 20.87 -3.10
CA THR A 69 13.75 19.48 -2.81
C THR A 69 12.88 18.93 -3.93
N VAL A 70 13.51 18.25 -4.90
CA VAL A 70 12.84 17.61 -6.02
C VAL A 70 11.90 16.54 -5.49
N HIS A 71 10.61 16.87 -5.39
CA HIS A 71 9.56 15.89 -5.14
C HIS A 71 9.52 14.92 -6.34
N LEU A 72 10.01 13.70 -6.11
CA LEU A 72 10.03 12.65 -7.11
C LEU A 72 8.61 12.38 -7.62
N GLY A 73 8.45 12.29 -8.95
CA GLY A 73 7.18 11.94 -9.56
C GLY A 73 6.64 10.60 -9.03
N TRP A 74 5.32 10.48 -8.94
CA TRP A 74 4.65 9.27 -8.42
C TRP A 74 5.09 8.00 -9.16
N ASP A 75 5.41 8.09 -10.44
CA ASP A 75 5.92 6.99 -11.27
C ASP A 75 7.36 6.59 -10.94
N VAL A 76 8.21 7.52 -10.48
CA VAL A 76 9.55 7.20 -9.97
C VAL A 76 9.45 6.58 -8.58
N PHE A 77 8.68 7.18 -7.67
CA PHE A 77 8.54 6.69 -6.30
C PHE A 77 7.84 5.32 -6.24
N ALA A 78 6.72 5.15 -6.93
CA ALA A 78 6.00 3.88 -6.96
C ALA A 78 6.85 2.76 -7.58
N LYS A 79 7.65 3.06 -8.61
CA LYS A 79 8.61 2.11 -9.20
C LYS A 79 9.69 1.69 -8.21
N GLN A 80 10.25 2.63 -7.46
CA GLN A 80 11.22 2.32 -6.39
C GLN A 80 10.61 1.45 -5.30
N ASP A 81 9.40 1.79 -4.81
CA ASP A 81 8.66 0.98 -3.84
C ASP A 81 8.36 -0.43 -4.39
N PHE A 82 7.90 -0.53 -5.63
CA PHE A 82 7.61 -1.80 -6.28
C PHE A 82 8.87 -2.68 -6.45
N PHE A 83 10.01 -2.13 -6.87
CA PHE A 83 11.23 -2.91 -6.95
C PHE A 83 11.74 -3.36 -5.57
N ALA A 84 11.89 -2.41 -4.64
CA ALA A 84 12.40 -2.71 -3.30
C ALA A 84 11.50 -3.70 -2.55
N ASN A 85 10.18 -3.46 -2.55
CA ASN A 85 9.25 -4.17 -1.68
C ASN A 85 8.48 -5.31 -2.36
N PHE A 86 8.11 -5.19 -3.63
CA PHE A 86 7.41 -6.27 -4.33
C PHE A 86 8.38 -7.23 -5.03
N VAL A 87 9.27 -6.71 -5.90
CA VAL A 87 10.15 -7.55 -6.74
C VAL A 87 11.23 -8.27 -5.93
N PHE A 88 12.01 -7.55 -5.13
CA PHE A 88 13.09 -8.13 -4.33
C PHE A 88 12.62 -8.63 -2.94
N GLY A 89 11.52 -8.07 -2.42
CA GLY A 89 10.90 -8.44 -1.14
C GLY A 89 9.89 -9.58 -1.26
N LEU A 90 8.60 -9.22 -1.33
CA LEU A 90 7.44 -10.11 -1.17
C LEU A 90 7.29 -11.18 -2.27
N ALA A 91 7.67 -10.86 -3.51
CA ALA A 91 7.34 -11.63 -4.70
C ALA A 91 8.58 -11.89 -5.57
N ARG A 92 9.62 -12.52 -4.99
CA ARG A 92 10.87 -12.92 -5.67
C ARG A 92 10.68 -13.82 -6.90
N SER A 93 9.46 -14.26 -7.21
CA SER A 93 9.10 -14.77 -8.56
C SER A 93 9.22 -13.72 -9.68
N TYR A 94 9.56 -12.47 -9.35
CA TYR A 94 9.93 -11.41 -10.29
C TYR A 94 11.45 -11.14 -10.32
N ASP A 95 12.30 -12.04 -9.81
CA ASP A 95 13.76 -11.98 -9.98
C ASP A 95 14.18 -11.84 -11.47
N ALA A 96 13.48 -12.52 -12.38
CA ALA A 96 13.58 -12.35 -13.82
C ALA A 96 13.40 -10.88 -14.29
N LEU A 97 12.40 -10.15 -13.74
CA LEU A 97 12.21 -8.73 -14.03
C LEU A 97 13.42 -7.91 -13.59
N GLY A 98 14.00 -8.23 -12.42
CA GLY A 98 15.21 -7.59 -11.91
C GLY A 98 16.40 -7.72 -12.88
N ILE A 99 16.56 -8.88 -13.51
CA ILE A 99 17.61 -9.12 -14.52
C ILE A 99 17.34 -8.31 -15.80
N LEU A 100 16.12 -8.33 -16.33
CA LEU A 100 15.75 -7.58 -17.54
C LEU A 100 15.94 -6.06 -17.36
N TYR A 101 15.69 -5.56 -16.14
CA TYR A 101 15.88 -4.15 -15.78
C TYR A 101 17.32 -3.72 -15.48
N GLN A 102 18.31 -4.63 -15.46
CA GLN A 102 19.73 -4.27 -15.35
C GLN A 102 20.33 -3.74 -16.66
N THR A 103 19.57 -3.79 -17.77
CA THR A 103 20.00 -3.26 -19.06
C THR A 103 20.03 -1.72 -19.05
N THR A 104 21.01 -1.11 -19.72
CA THR A 104 21.22 0.36 -19.72
C THR A 104 20.10 1.16 -20.39
N ASN A 105 19.22 0.49 -21.14
CA ASN A 105 18.04 1.10 -21.77
C ASN A 105 16.96 0.01 -21.98
N PRO A 106 16.16 -0.33 -20.95
CA PRO A 106 15.15 -1.40 -21.02
C PRO A 106 14.07 -1.08 -22.06
N ARG A 107 13.47 -2.12 -22.67
CA ARG A 107 12.51 -1.93 -23.76
C ARG A 107 11.28 -1.12 -23.31
N LYS A 108 10.84 -0.18 -24.16
CA LYS A 108 9.75 0.78 -23.84
C LYS A 108 8.46 0.11 -23.36
N HIS A 109 8.08 -1.05 -23.92
CA HIS A 109 6.89 -1.80 -23.50
C HIS A 109 7.03 -2.40 -22.09
N LEU A 110 8.22 -2.91 -21.75
CA LEU A 110 8.52 -3.40 -20.40
C LEU A 110 8.51 -2.24 -19.39
N VAL A 111 9.10 -1.09 -19.73
CA VAL A 111 9.10 0.10 -18.88
C VAL A 111 7.68 0.59 -18.59
N ALA A 112 6.84 0.76 -19.61
CA ALA A 112 5.46 1.20 -19.44
C ALA A 112 4.61 0.19 -18.63
N SER A 113 4.86 -1.12 -18.79
CA SER A 113 4.17 -2.16 -18.01
C SER A 113 4.59 -2.15 -16.54
N VAL A 114 5.86 -1.85 -16.24
CA VAL A 114 6.32 -1.63 -14.86
C VAL A 114 5.75 -0.33 -14.29
N ASP A 115 5.69 0.77 -15.05
CA ASP A 115 5.07 2.02 -14.61
C ASP A 115 3.61 1.77 -14.18
N ALA A 116 2.84 1.08 -15.03
CA ALA A 116 1.45 0.71 -14.76
C ALA A 116 1.32 -0.15 -13.49
N ALA A 117 2.03 -1.27 -13.43
CA ALA A 117 1.94 -2.21 -12.31
C ALA A 117 2.41 -1.60 -10.98
N SER A 118 3.48 -0.81 -11.00
CA SER A 118 4.04 -0.16 -9.80
C SER A 118 3.12 0.94 -9.25
N LEU A 119 2.59 1.82 -10.10
CA LEU A 119 1.61 2.83 -9.69
C LEU A 119 0.32 2.20 -9.14
N ALA A 120 -0.18 1.14 -9.77
CA ALA A 120 -1.35 0.41 -9.29
C ALA A 120 -1.07 -0.30 -7.94
N PHE A 121 0.13 -0.86 -7.77
CA PHE A 121 0.56 -1.47 -6.50
C PHE A 121 0.69 -0.41 -5.40
N PHE A 122 1.26 0.76 -5.70
CA PHE A 122 1.37 1.84 -4.73
C PHE A 122 -0.01 2.41 -4.34
N ALA A 123 -0.90 2.64 -5.30
CA ALA A 123 -2.28 3.05 -5.05
C ALA A 123 -3.07 2.02 -4.22
N LEU A 124 -2.77 0.72 -4.37
CA LEU A 124 -3.33 -0.36 -3.55
C LEU A 124 -3.10 -0.10 -2.05
N ARG A 125 -1.88 0.29 -1.67
CA ARG A 125 -1.40 0.25 -0.28
C ARG A 125 -2.03 1.34 0.56
N GLN A 126 -2.50 2.40 -0.07
CA GLN A 126 -3.14 3.53 0.59
C GLN A 126 -4.61 3.26 0.92
N PHE A 127 -5.06 3.79 2.05
CA PHE A 127 -6.47 3.73 2.47
C PHE A 127 -7.40 4.50 1.51
N SER A 128 -6.94 5.68 1.10
CA SER A 128 -7.56 6.58 0.11
C SER A 128 -6.48 7.03 -0.88
N PRO A 129 -6.14 6.26 -1.92
CA PRO A 129 -5.20 6.71 -2.93
C PRO A 129 -5.74 7.95 -3.69
N PRO A 130 -4.89 8.96 -3.97
CA PRO A 130 -5.25 10.10 -4.82
C PRO A 130 -5.74 9.66 -6.21
N SER A 131 -6.69 10.39 -6.77
CA SER A 131 -7.27 10.13 -8.10
C SER A 131 -6.22 10.14 -9.21
N GLU A 132 -5.17 10.92 -9.01
CA GLU A 132 -4.09 11.25 -9.94
C GLU A 132 -3.19 10.03 -10.14
N ILE A 133 -2.92 9.27 -9.07
CA ILE A 133 -2.13 8.03 -9.13
C ILE A 133 -2.90 6.94 -9.88
N ILE A 134 -4.21 6.81 -9.64
CA ILE A 134 -5.07 5.84 -10.36
C ILE A 134 -5.16 6.21 -11.85
N LYS A 135 -5.33 7.50 -12.15
CA LYS A 135 -5.36 8.02 -13.52
C LYS A 135 -4.03 7.74 -14.24
N LEU A 136 -2.90 8.09 -13.63
CA LEU A 136 -1.57 7.86 -14.19
C LEU A 136 -1.28 6.36 -14.38
N ALA A 137 -1.67 5.50 -13.44
CA ALA A 137 -1.55 4.05 -13.58
C ALA A 137 -2.32 3.53 -14.81
N THR A 138 -3.51 4.09 -15.06
CA THR A 138 -4.35 3.75 -16.22
C THR A 138 -3.76 4.28 -17.53
N GLU A 139 -3.21 5.49 -17.54
CA GLU A 139 -2.52 6.08 -18.70
C GLU A 139 -1.27 5.27 -19.09
N ARG A 140 -0.46 4.88 -18.09
CA ARG A 140 0.71 4.01 -18.29
C ARG A 140 0.29 2.62 -18.78
N TYR A 141 -0.81 2.05 -18.27
CA TYR A 141 -1.36 0.77 -18.74
C TYR A 141 -1.80 0.81 -20.21
N VAL A 142 -2.52 1.86 -20.62
CA VAL A 142 -2.93 2.03 -22.03
C VAL A 142 -1.71 2.23 -22.94
N ALA A 143 -0.73 3.03 -22.54
CA ALA A 143 0.52 3.18 -23.28
C ALA A 143 1.28 1.84 -23.41
N ALA A 144 1.30 1.04 -22.34
CA ALA A 144 1.92 -0.27 -22.33
C ALA A 144 1.22 -1.26 -23.28
N LEU A 145 -0.12 -1.28 -23.32
CA LEU A 145 -0.88 -2.08 -24.30
C LEU A 145 -0.50 -1.76 -25.75
N HIS A 146 -0.42 -0.47 -26.11
CA HIS A 146 -0.01 -0.07 -27.46
C HIS A 146 1.43 -0.50 -27.78
N LEU A 147 2.35 -0.35 -26.84
CA LEU A 147 3.75 -0.73 -27.02
C LEU A 147 3.96 -2.25 -27.07
N VAL A 148 3.21 -3.03 -26.28
CA VAL A 148 3.21 -4.50 -26.35
C VAL A 148 2.63 -4.98 -27.69
N ASN A 149 1.52 -4.40 -28.16
CA ASN A 149 0.97 -4.74 -29.48
C ASN A 149 1.95 -4.44 -30.62
N ALA A 150 2.71 -3.34 -30.53
CA ALA A 150 3.78 -3.05 -31.49
C ALA A 150 4.95 -4.05 -31.41
N ALA A 151 5.33 -4.51 -30.21
CA ALA A 151 6.34 -5.56 -30.04
C ALA A 151 5.86 -6.93 -30.54
N LEU A 152 4.57 -7.24 -30.39
CA LEU A 152 3.95 -8.48 -30.89
C LEU A 152 3.86 -8.53 -32.42
N ALA A 153 3.90 -7.39 -33.10
CA ALA A 153 3.92 -7.32 -34.56
C ALA A 153 5.31 -7.59 -35.18
N ASP A 154 6.39 -7.54 -34.38
CA ASP A 154 7.75 -7.85 -34.83
C ASP A 154 8.12 -9.31 -34.50
N PRO A 155 8.56 -10.13 -35.47
CA PRO A 155 8.90 -11.54 -35.24
C PRO A 155 10.03 -11.79 -34.20
N GLY A 156 10.92 -10.82 -33.98
CA GLY A 156 11.99 -10.94 -32.98
C GLY A 156 11.53 -10.50 -31.59
N ALA A 157 10.93 -9.31 -31.49
CA ALA A 157 10.49 -8.73 -30.23
C ALA A 157 9.30 -9.46 -29.63
N SER A 158 8.40 -10.05 -30.44
CA SER A 158 7.28 -10.86 -29.95
C SER A 158 7.73 -12.03 -29.08
N LEU A 159 8.87 -12.66 -29.44
CA LEU A 159 9.44 -13.78 -28.71
C LEU A 159 10.37 -13.35 -27.54
N ALA A 160 10.77 -12.09 -27.45
CA ALA A 160 11.73 -11.60 -26.44
C ALA A 160 11.19 -11.65 -24.99
N ASP A 161 12.09 -11.85 -24.01
CA ASP A 161 11.73 -11.94 -22.57
C ASP A 161 11.09 -10.67 -22.02
N ASP A 162 11.50 -9.50 -22.51
CA ASP A 162 10.86 -8.21 -22.20
C ASP A 162 9.36 -8.22 -22.50
N THR A 163 8.94 -8.87 -23.60
CA THR A 163 7.56 -8.88 -24.10
C THR A 163 6.68 -9.84 -23.30
N LEU A 164 7.19 -11.05 -23.01
CA LEU A 164 6.50 -12.00 -22.12
C LEU A 164 6.40 -11.44 -20.69
N GLN A 165 7.46 -10.80 -20.18
CA GLN A 165 7.43 -10.14 -18.87
C GLN A 165 6.47 -8.94 -18.84
N ALA A 166 6.38 -8.15 -19.91
CA ALA A 166 5.41 -7.07 -20.03
C ALA A 166 3.96 -7.58 -19.99
N ILE A 167 3.63 -8.66 -20.71
CA ILE A 167 2.28 -9.27 -20.68
C ILE A 167 1.94 -9.78 -19.27
N LEU A 168 2.89 -10.41 -18.57
CA LEU A 168 2.73 -10.84 -17.17
C LEU A 168 2.57 -9.66 -16.18
N LEU A 169 2.99 -8.45 -16.55
CA LEU A 169 2.79 -7.22 -15.77
C LEU A 169 1.47 -6.52 -16.10
N LEU A 170 0.97 -6.63 -17.34
CA LEU A 170 -0.39 -6.20 -17.71
C LEU A 170 -1.45 -7.10 -17.04
N ASP A 171 -1.23 -8.41 -17.02
CA ASP A 171 -2.02 -9.38 -16.24
C ASP A 171 -2.02 -9.05 -14.74
N LEU A 172 -0.86 -8.69 -14.17
CA LEU A 172 -0.77 -8.21 -12.79
C LEU A 172 -1.58 -6.92 -12.62
N TYR A 173 -1.39 -5.91 -13.47
CA TYR A 173 -2.10 -4.62 -13.40
C TYR A 173 -3.63 -4.81 -13.39
N GLU A 174 -4.18 -5.62 -14.29
CA GLU A 174 -5.62 -5.90 -14.28
C GLU A 174 -6.07 -6.51 -12.94
N LYS A 175 -5.23 -7.33 -12.29
CA LYS A 175 -5.55 -7.96 -11.01
C LYS A 175 -5.35 -7.02 -9.81
N LEU A 176 -4.53 -5.97 -9.94
CA LEU A 176 -4.42 -4.87 -8.98
C LEU A 176 -5.69 -3.98 -9.00
N VAL A 177 -6.18 -3.64 -10.21
CA VAL A 177 -7.18 -2.58 -10.43
C VAL A 177 -8.60 -3.09 -10.72
N SER A 178 -8.77 -4.13 -11.54
CA SER A 178 -10.07 -4.55 -12.08
C SER A 178 -10.83 -5.48 -11.14
N ARG A 179 -11.72 -4.89 -10.34
CA ARG A 179 -12.38 -5.53 -9.18
C ARG A 179 -13.85 -5.91 -9.37
N LYS A 180 -14.38 -5.71 -10.58
CA LYS A 180 -15.72 -6.15 -10.97
C LYS A 180 -15.65 -7.01 -12.22
N LEU A 181 -16.05 -8.27 -12.07
CA LEU A 181 -16.72 -9.11 -13.09
C LEU A 181 -16.31 -8.86 -14.56
N THR A 182 -15.01 -8.79 -14.83
CA THR A 182 -14.50 -9.18 -16.14
C THR A 182 -14.79 -10.67 -16.30
N SER A 183 -15.42 -11.04 -17.42
CA SER A 183 -15.79 -12.43 -17.69
C SER A 183 -14.57 -13.35 -17.58
N ALA A 184 -14.77 -14.63 -17.24
CA ALA A 184 -13.65 -15.58 -17.13
C ALA A 184 -12.79 -15.58 -18.42
N ALA A 185 -13.44 -15.54 -19.59
CA ALA A 185 -12.77 -15.37 -20.88
C ALA A 185 -11.93 -14.07 -20.99
N SER A 186 -12.39 -12.94 -20.45
CA SER A 186 -11.60 -11.71 -20.43
C SER A 186 -10.39 -11.80 -19.49
N ARG A 187 -10.55 -12.42 -18.31
CA ARG A 187 -9.46 -12.64 -17.34
C ARG A 187 -8.40 -13.65 -17.80
N MET A 188 -8.62 -14.33 -18.93
CA MET A 188 -7.69 -15.28 -19.54
C MET A 188 -6.97 -14.74 -20.79
N LYS A 189 -7.22 -13.49 -21.22
CA LYS A 189 -6.63 -12.95 -22.47
C LYS A 189 -5.11 -12.87 -22.43
N HIS A 190 -4.54 -12.16 -21.45
CA HIS A 190 -3.08 -12.04 -21.29
C HIS A 190 -2.43 -13.41 -21.06
N MET A 191 -3.09 -14.25 -20.28
CA MET A 191 -2.67 -15.62 -19.97
C MET A 191 -2.56 -16.48 -21.24
N ASN A 192 -3.61 -16.51 -22.07
CA ASN A 192 -3.63 -17.26 -23.33
C ASN A 192 -2.61 -16.70 -24.33
N GLY A 193 -2.44 -15.38 -24.40
CA GLY A 193 -1.40 -14.75 -25.23
C GLY A 193 0.00 -15.18 -24.81
N ALA A 194 0.30 -15.19 -23.51
CA ALA A 194 1.58 -15.63 -22.97
C ALA A 194 1.81 -17.15 -23.13
N ILE A 195 0.76 -17.99 -23.02
CA ILE A 195 0.82 -19.42 -23.36
C ILE A 195 1.24 -19.60 -24.83
N SER A 196 0.63 -18.86 -25.75
CA SER A 196 0.98 -18.89 -27.18
C SER A 196 2.43 -18.44 -27.44
N LEU A 197 2.93 -17.42 -26.74
CA LEU A 197 4.33 -17.00 -26.85
C LEU A 197 5.31 -18.09 -26.36
N ILE A 198 5.01 -18.76 -25.25
CA ILE A 198 5.86 -19.86 -24.74
C ILE A 198 5.90 -21.02 -25.74
N ARG A 199 4.78 -21.35 -26.39
CA ARG A 199 4.76 -22.33 -27.50
C ARG A 199 5.61 -21.87 -28.68
N ALA A 200 5.49 -20.61 -29.10
CA ALA A 200 6.23 -20.05 -30.24
C ALA A 200 7.76 -19.96 -30.01
N ARG A 201 8.21 -19.90 -28.75
CA ARG A 201 9.64 -19.96 -28.37
C ARG A 201 10.24 -21.36 -28.39
N GLY A 202 9.40 -22.40 -28.36
CA GLY A 202 9.83 -23.81 -28.34
C GLY A 202 10.66 -24.21 -27.11
N GLU A 203 11.29 -25.39 -27.21
CA GLU A 203 12.04 -26.06 -26.13
C GLU A 203 13.20 -25.22 -25.56
N GLY A 204 13.76 -24.30 -26.37
CA GLY A 204 14.81 -23.37 -25.94
C GLY A 204 14.40 -22.45 -24.78
N ASN A 205 13.10 -22.18 -24.63
CA ASN A 205 12.54 -21.32 -23.58
C ASN A 205 12.91 -21.77 -22.16
N LEU A 206 13.07 -23.08 -21.90
CA LEU A 206 13.43 -23.59 -20.57
C LEU A 206 14.93 -23.77 -20.36
N GLN A 207 15.77 -23.46 -21.35
CA GLN A 207 17.23 -23.53 -21.19
C GLN A 207 17.79 -22.29 -20.46
N THR A 208 17.19 -21.12 -20.66
CA THR A 208 17.60 -19.88 -19.95
C THR A 208 16.95 -19.80 -18.56
N TYR A 209 17.66 -19.19 -17.59
CA TYR A 209 17.11 -18.94 -16.26
C TYR A 209 15.86 -18.03 -16.31
N VAL A 210 15.92 -16.95 -17.11
CA VAL A 210 14.82 -15.99 -17.27
C VAL A 210 13.58 -16.68 -17.84
N GLY A 211 13.71 -17.46 -18.92
CA GLY A 211 12.61 -18.19 -19.53
C GLY A 211 11.97 -19.20 -18.58
N ARG A 212 12.76 -19.95 -17.79
CA ARG A 212 12.23 -20.82 -16.72
C ARG A 212 11.40 -20.04 -15.69
N ARG A 213 11.89 -18.89 -15.20
CA ARG A 213 11.19 -18.08 -14.20
C ARG A 213 9.93 -17.41 -14.75
N LEU A 214 9.95 -16.89 -15.98
CA LEU A 214 8.76 -16.37 -16.65
C LEU A 214 7.70 -17.47 -16.85
N THR A 215 8.11 -18.68 -17.21
CA THR A 215 7.22 -19.84 -17.39
C THR A 215 6.61 -20.30 -16.06
N GLN A 216 7.41 -20.39 -15.00
CA GLN A 216 6.95 -20.72 -13.65
C GLN A 216 5.98 -19.66 -13.11
N ARG A 217 6.24 -18.37 -13.39
CA ARG A 217 5.36 -17.25 -13.03
C ARG A 217 4.04 -17.31 -13.79
N LEU A 218 4.06 -17.60 -15.09
CA LEU A 218 2.86 -17.80 -15.90
C LEU A 218 2.00 -18.93 -15.33
N TYR A 219 2.60 -20.12 -15.17
CA TYR A 219 1.91 -21.31 -14.68
C TYR A 219 1.28 -21.08 -13.28
N THR A 220 2.03 -20.53 -12.32
CA THR A 220 1.50 -20.19 -10.98
C THR A 220 0.32 -19.22 -11.07
N THR A 221 0.40 -18.23 -11.96
CA THR A 221 -0.63 -17.20 -12.14
C THR A 221 -1.86 -17.72 -12.90
N LEU A 222 -1.71 -18.71 -13.79
CA LEU A 222 -2.81 -19.45 -14.41
C LEU A 222 -3.56 -20.27 -13.38
N VAL A 223 -2.87 -21.08 -12.59
CA VAL A 223 -3.44 -21.94 -11.54
C VAL A 223 -4.31 -21.11 -10.58
N ILE A 224 -3.82 -19.94 -10.17
CA ILE A 224 -4.59 -18.93 -9.42
C ILE A 224 -5.84 -18.45 -10.19
N SER A 225 -5.70 -18.10 -11.46
CA SER A 225 -6.78 -17.53 -12.27
C SER A 225 -7.89 -18.55 -12.59
N CYS A 226 -7.54 -19.84 -12.74
CA CYS A 226 -8.46 -20.96 -12.88
C CYS A 226 -9.28 -21.19 -11.60
N ALA A 227 -8.63 -21.29 -10.44
CA ALA A 227 -9.30 -21.55 -9.16
C ALA A 227 -10.31 -20.45 -8.77
N ILE A 228 -9.93 -19.16 -8.89
CA ILE A 228 -10.83 -18.01 -8.65
C ILE A 228 -12.05 -18.06 -9.60
N SER A 229 -11.90 -18.68 -10.76
CA SER A 229 -12.97 -18.80 -11.77
C SER A 229 -13.81 -20.06 -11.64
N GLY A 230 -13.49 -20.98 -10.72
CA GLY A 230 -14.12 -22.31 -10.64
C GLY A 230 -13.90 -23.14 -11.91
N MET A 231 -12.75 -22.97 -12.58
CA MET A 231 -12.41 -23.68 -13.82
C MET A 231 -11.28 -24.68 -13.58
N ARG A 232 -11.38 -25.84 -14.25
CA ARG A 232 -10.27 -26.78 -14.44
C ARG A 232 -9.07 -26.06 -15.07
N ILE A 233 -7.87 -26.47 -14.69
CA ILE A 233 -6.63 -26.05 -15.34
C ILE A 233 -6.56 -26.77 -16.71
N PRO A 234 -6.24 -26.08 -17.82
CA PRO A 234 -6.21 -26.71 -19.14
C PRO A 234 -5.18 -27.83 -19.19
N ASP A 235 -5.55 -29.01 -19.70
CA ASP A 235 -4.68 -30.20 -19.68
C ASP A 235 -3.37 -29.99 -20.49
N GLU A 236 -3.35 -29.03 -21.44
CA GLU A 236 -2.13 -28.57 -22.14
C GLU A 236 -1.04 -28.01 -21.20
N MET A 237 -1.39 -27.63 -19.97
CA MET A 237 -0.49 -27.08 -18.96
C MET A 237 0.17 -28.16 -18.11
N GLU A 238 -0.35 -29.39 -18.12
CA GLU A 238 0.25 -30.52 -17.41
C GLU A 238 1.68 -30.77 -17.94
N ARG A 239 1.85 -30.70 -19.27
CA ARG A 239 3.16 -30.76 -19.93
C ARG A 239 4.08 -29.65 -19.40
N LEU A 240 3.59 -28.41 -19.35
CA LEU A 240 4.37 -27.27 -18.86
C LEU A 240 4.80 -27.44 -17.39
N ARG A 241 3.97 -28.05 -16.54
CA ARG A 241 4.35 -28.43 -15.17
C ARG A 241 5.41 -29.54 -15.17
N ILE A 242 5.25 -30.58 -15.99
CA ILE A 242 6.21 -31.68 -16.10
C ILE A 242 7.58 -31.13 -16.55
N ASP A 243 7.62 -30.31 -17.59
CA ASP A 243 8.84 -29.69 -18.10
C ASP A 243 9.52 -28.82 -17.03
N LEU A 244 8.76 -27.98 -16.32
CA LEU A 244 9.26 -27.20 -15.19
C LEU A 244 9.79 -28.07 -14.03
N SER A 245 9.22 -29.23 -13.78
CA SER A 245 9.60 -30.11 -12.66
C SER A 245 10.97 -30.77 -12.84
N HIS A 246 11.54 -30.76 -14.05
CA HIS A 246 12.93 -31.14 -14.29
C HIS A 246 13.94 -30.10 -13.73
N TYR A 247 13.49 -28.86 -13.52
CA TYR A 247 14.33 -27.74 -13.06
C TYR A 247 13.97 -27.25 -11.64
N PHE A 248 12.73 -27.49 -11.20
CA PHE A 248 12.24 -27.18 -9.87
C PHE A 248 11.82 -28.49 -9.18
N LYS A 249 12.72 -29.07 -8.39
CA LYS A 249 12.44 -30.31 -7.68
C LYS A 249 11.51 -30.11 -6.49
N VAL A 250 10.68 -31.12 -6.22
CA VAL A 250 9.70 -31.15 -5.12
C VAL A 250 10.40 -31.14 -3.75
N GLU A 251 11.54 -31.80 -3.66
CA GLU A 251 12.39 -31.95 -2.47
C GLU A 251 13.21 -30.69 -2.17
N GLU A 252 13.42 -29.83 -3.18
CA GLU A 252 14.21 -28.60 -3.08
C GLU A 252 13.32 -27.34 -2.98
N ASP A 253 12.08 -27.38 -3.49
CA ASP A 253 11.06 -26.34 -3.35
C ASP A 253 9.69 -26.91 -2.89
N PRO A 254 9.42 -26.92 -1.57
CA PRO A 254 8.12 -27.35 -1.02
C PRO A 254 6.93 -26.53 -1.52
N LYS A 255 7.14 -25.31 -2.05
CA LYS A 255 6.06 -24.54 -2.68
C LYS A 255 5.76 -25.05 -4.09
N TRP A 256 6.75 -25.56 -4.83
CA TRP A 256 6.50 -26.24 -6.10
C TRP A 256 5.70 -27.54 -5.90
N ALA A 257 6.05 -28.32 -4.87
CA ALA A 257 5.29 -29.48 -4.42
C ALA A 257 3.82 -29.13 -4.12
N LEU A 258 3.60 -28.10 -3.31
CA LEU A 258 2.27 -27.59 -2.99
C LEU A 258 1.53 -27.05 -4.23
N THR A 259 2.22 -26.45 -5.19
CA THR A 259 1.61 -25.99 -6.46
C THR A 259 1.08 -27.16 -7.28
N THR A 260 1.82 -28.27 -7.34
CA THR A 260 1.43 -29.50 -8.03
C THR A 260 0.25 -30.18 -7.33
N LEU A 261 0.25 -30.28 -6.00
CA LEU A 261 -0.88 -30.83 -5.25
C LEU A 261 -2.15 -29.97 -5.41
N ASN A 262 -1.99 -28.64 -5.41
CA ASN A 262 -3.09 -27.71 -5.59
C ASN A 262 -3.75 -27.82 -6.98
N GLU A 263 -2.99 -28.07 -8.06
CA GLU A 263 -3.56 -28.34 -9.39
C GLU A 263 -4.60 -29.48 -9.33
N HIS A 264 -4.23 -30.61 -8.73
CA HIS A 264 -5.11 -31.77 -8.64
C HIS A 264 -6.37 -31.47 -7.81
N ILE A 265 -6.22 -30.76 -6.69
CA ILE A 265 -7.37 -30.37 -5.84
C ILE A 265 -8.30 -29.39 -6.57
N ILE A 266 -7.76 -28.43 -7.35
CA ILE A 266 -8.55 -27.49 -8.15
C ILE A 266 -9.31 -28.24 -9.26
N ASN A 267 -8.65 -29.16 -9.94
CA ASN A 267 -9.24 -29.98 -11.00
C ASN A 267 -10.34 -30.92 -10.46
N PHE A 268 -10.10 -31.58 -9.32
CA PHE A 268 -11.12 -32.35 -8.58
C PHE A 268 -12.31 -31.48 -8.19
N THR A 269 -12.05 -30.31 -7.59
CA THR A 269 -13.12 -29.41 -7.12
C THR A 269 -13.95 -28.88 -8.30
N SER A 270 -13.32 -28.52 -9.42
CA SER A 270 -14.02 -28.15 -10.66
C SER A 270 -14.85 -29.31 -11.23
N ASP A 271 -14.35 -30.54 -11.18
CA ASP A 271 -15.09 -31.73 -11.63
C ASP A 271 -16.30 -32.02 -10.72
N VAL A 272 -16.24 -31.72 -9.42
CA VAL A 272 -17.40 -31.77 -8.50
C VAL A 272 -18.41 -30.67 -8.80
N GLN A 273 -17.99 -29.42 -8.97
CA GLN A 273 -18.88 -28.30 -9.29
C GLN A 273 -19.65 -28.48 -10.60
N THR A 274 -18.96 -28.97 -11.63
CA THR A 274 -19.54 -29.27 -12.94
C THR A 274 -20.37 -30.55 -12.97
N ARG A 275 -20.52 -31.22 -11.82
CA ARG A 275 -21.24 -32.50 -11.62
C ARG A 275 -20.66 -33.69 -12.39
N LYS A 276 -19.48 -33.54 -13.00
CA LYS A 276 -18.70 -34.63 -13.61
C LYS A 276 -18.33 -35.69 -12.55
N ILE A 277 -18.10 -35.27 -11.31
CA ILE A 277 -18.14 -36.13 -10.12
C ILE A 277 -19.39 -35.74 -9.32
N SER A 278 -20.37 -36.65 -9.24
CA SER A 278 -21.64 -36.43 -8.52
C SER A 278 -21.91 -37.43 -7.38
N CYS A 279 -21.14 -38.52 -7.28
CA CYS A 279 -21.35 -39.54 -6.25
C CYS A 279 -20.79 -39.07 -4.90
N PRO A 280 -21.60 -38.92 -3.82
CA PRO A 280 -21.12 -38.47 -2.51
C PRO A 280 -19.94 -39.29 -1.97
N ASP A 281 -19.99 -40.61 -2.13
CA ASP A 281 -18.94 -41.54 -1.71
C ASP A 281 -17.62 -41.30 -2.44
N GLN A 282 -17.68 -41.06 -3.75
CA GLN A 282 -16.49 -40.75 -4.55
C GLN A 282 -15.88 -39.40 -4.15
N ILE A 283 -16.72 -38.40 -3.87
CA ILE A 283 -16.29 -37.08 -3.40
C ILE A 283 -15.63 -37.20 -2.03
N LEU A 284 -16.23 -37.95 -1.10
CA LEU A 284 -15.72 -38.15 0.26
C LEU A 284 -14.37 -38.87 0.25
N THR A 285 -14.23 -39.97 -0.50
CA THR A 285 -12.98 -40.71 -0.63
C THR A 285 -11.88 -39.83 -1.23
N GLN A 286 -12.12 -39.18 -2.38
CA GLN A 286 -11.10 -38.33 -3.00
C GLN A 286 -10.73 -37.12 -2.14
N ALA A 287 -11.68 -36.52 -1.40
CA ALA A 287 -11.37 -35.45 -0.46
C ALA A 287 -10.52 -35.93 0.73
N LEU A 288 -10.71 -37.17 1.20
CA LEU A 288 -9.86 -37.82 2.20
C LEU A 288 -8.46 -38.10 1.65
N ASP A 289 -8.35 -38.63 0.42
CA ASP A 289 -7.07 -38.91 -0.24
C ASP A 289 -6.24 -37.63 -0.44
N PHE A 290 -6.87 -36.53 -0.89
CA PHE A 290 -6.23 -35.23 -0.99
C PHE A 290 -5.87 -34.65 0.39
N TYR A 291 -6.71 -34.84 1.40
CA TYR A 291 -6.38 -34.39 2.77
C TYR A 291 -5.14 -35.12 3.30
N GLN A 292 -5.09 -36.46 3.18
CA GLN A 292 -3.91 -37.25 3.53
C GLN A 292 -2.67 -36.81 2.75
N SER A 293 -2.82 -36.52 1.45
CA SER A 293 -1.73 -35.99 0.62
C SER A 293 -1.21 -34.63 1.12
N THR A 294 -2.08 -33.73 1.60
CA THR A 294 -1.64 -32.45 2.20
C THR A 294 -1.00 -32.63 3.58
N VAL A 295 -1.32 -33.69 4.32
CA VAL A 295 -0.70 -34.03 5.61
C VAL A 295 0.69 -34.65 5.38
N ALA A 296 0.81 -35.63 4.48
CA ALA A 296 2.10 -36.22 4.11
C ALA A 296 3.10 -35.18 3.56
N LEU A 297 2.61 -34.17 2.82
CA LEU A 297 3.42 -33.02 2.39
C LEU A 297 3.83 -32.09 3.55
N GLU A 298 3.02 -31.96 4.61
CA GLU A 298 3.34 -31.16 5.80
C GLU A 298 4.35 -31.91 6.70
N ASP A 299 4.21 -33.23 6.84
CA ASP A 299 5.09 -34.10 7.62
C ASP A 299 6.49 -34.22 7.00
N ALA A 300 6.58 -34.22 5.66
CA ALA A 300 7.84 -34.28 4.91
C ALA A 300 8.65 -32.97 4.92
N LEU A 301 8.16 -31.90 5.55
CA LEU A 301 8.88 -30.62 5.61
C LEU A 301 10.14 -30.71 6.50
N PRO A 302 11.26 -30.06 6.13
CA PRO A 302 12.46 -30.00 6.97
C PRO A 302 12.21 -29.36 8.35
N PRO A 303 12.99 -29.70 9.41
CA PRO A 303 12.74 -29.22 10.77
C PRO A 303 12.62 -27.69 10.94
N TYR A 304 13.32 -26.89 10.13
CA TYR A 304 13.25 -25.42 10.18
C TYR A 304 11.94 -24.82 9.64
N TRP A 305 11.06 -25.64 9.04
CA TRP A 305 9.70 -25.26 8.64
C TRP A 305 8.67 -25.36 9.77
N TYR A 306 9.05 -25.93 10.92
CA TYR A 306 8.21 -26.01 12.11
C TYR A 306 8.39 -24.75 12.98
N PRO A 307 7.32 -24.29 13.66
CA PRO A 307 7.40 -23.08 14.48
C PRO A 307 8.13 -23.33 15.80
N MET A 308 8.84 -22.31 16.28
CA MET A 308 9.09 -22.14 17.70
C MET A 308 7.84 -21.50 18.33
N ARG A 309 7.22 -22.17 19.31
CA ARG A 309 6.08 -21.63 20.04
C ARG A 309 6.55 -20.74 21.19
N MET A 310 6.11 -19.49 21.18
CA MET A 310 6.44 -18.46 22.15
C MET A 310 5.26 -18.23 23.09
N SER A 311 5.48 -18.20 24.40
CA SER A 311 4.49 -17.72 25.37
C SER A 311 4.62 -16.22 25.56
N VAL A 312 3.50 -15.52 25.75
CA VAL A 312 3.49 -14.05 25.96
C VAL A 312 3.57 -13.66 27.44
N GLY A 313 3.29 -14.57 28.37
CA GLY A 313 3.21 -14.27 29.80
C GLY A 313 2.27 -13.10 30.11
N ASP A 314 2.77 -12.14 30.88
CA ASP A 314 2.06 -10.92 31.28
C ASP A 314 2.20 -9.75 30.27
N ASP A 315 2.73 -9.98 29.06
CA ASP A 315 2.84 -8.96 28.02
C ASP A 315 1.45 -8.56 27.51
N ALA A 316 1.00 -7.36 27.88
CA ALA A 316 -0.34 -6.86 27.58
C ALA A 316 -0.61 -6.68 26.06
N LEU A 317 0.42 -6.58 25.22
CA LEU A 317 0.26 -6.60 23.76
C LEU A 317 0.11 -8.03 23.26
N GLY A 318 0.96 -8.95 23.71
CA GLY A 318 0.88 -10.37 23.40
C GLY A 318 -0.46 -11.01 23.80
N GLN A 319 -1.02 -10.64 24.95
CA GLN A 319 -2.34 -11.07 25.39
C GLN A 319 -3.48 -10.58 24.47
N GLN A 320 -3.34 -9.41 23.83
CA GLN A 320 -4.29 -8.93 22.82
C GLN A 320 -4.08 -9.60 21.44
N LEU A 321 -2.85 -9.96 21.10
CA LEU A 321 -2.48 -10.55 19.81
C LEU A 321 -2.60 -12.07 19.73
N THR A 322 -3.03 -12.76 20.79
CA THR A 322 -3.10 -14.22 20.86
C THR A 322 -4.44 -14.72 21.42
N VAL A 323 -4.84 -15.94 21.04
CA VAL A 323 -6.09 -16.56 21.51
C VAL A 323 -5.90 -17.26 22.87
N GLU A 324 -4.68 -17.75 23.13
CA GLU A 324 -4.39 -18.66 24.25
C GLU A 324 -3.06 -18.31 24.99
N GLY A 325 -2.58 -17.07 24.86
CA GLY A 325 -1.33 -16.62 25.50
C GLY A 325 -0.05 -17.19 24.89
N HIS A 326 -0.13 -17.78 23.70
CA HIS A 326 1.00 -18.27 22.92
C HIS A 326 0.86 -17.93 21.42
N TYR A 327 1.97 -17.92 20.70
CA TYR A 327 2.02 -17.73 19.25
C TYR A 327 3.16 -18.51 18.59
N ASP A 328 3.03 -18.78 17.30
CA ASP A 328 4.01 -19.49 16.48
C ASP A 328 4.98 -18.52 15.77
N VAL A 329 6.28 -18.80 15.86
CA VAL A 329 7.34 -18.09 15.14
C VAL A 329 8.09 -19.04 14.22
N TYR A 330 8.03 -18.78 12.91
CA TYR A 330 8.79 -19.52 11.88
C TYR A 330 10.06 -18.75 11.51
N GLU A 331 11.07 -19.39 10.90
CA GLU A 331 12.32 -18.71 10.52
C GLU A 331 12.11 -17.50 9.57
N SER A 332 11.04 -17.52 8.76
CA SER A 332 10.66 -16.37 7.92
C SER A 332 9.15 -16.30 7.68
N LEU A 333 8.64 -15.09 7.42
CA LEU A 333 7.24 -14.85 7.03
C LEU A 333 6.83 -15.61 5.76
N TYR A 334 7.78 -16.02 4.92
CA TYR A 334 7.53 -16.88 3.77
C TYR A 334 7.15 -18.31 4.18
N ILE A 335 7.87 -18.90 5.14
CA ILE A 335 7.52 -20.21 5.70
C ILE A 335 6.14 -20.09 6.37
N THR A 336 5.91 -19.04 7.16
CA THR A 336 4.60 -18.74 7.77
C THR A 336 3.48 -18.66 6.72
N GLN A 337 3.72 -17.99 5.59
CA GLN A 337 2.77 -17.91 4.48
C GLN A 337 2.49 -19.29 3.88
N VAL A 338 3.52 -20.05 3.49
CA VAL A 338 3.32 -21.36 2.84
C VAL A 338 2.65 -22.37 3.78
N ARG A 339 3.01 -22.40 5.07
CA ARG A 339 2.31 -23.18 6.11
C ARG A 339 0.83 -22.79 6.18
N ASN A 340 0.50 -21.50 6.08
CA ASN A 340 -0.89 -21.04 6.05
C ASN A 340 -1.63 -21.32 4.72
N VAL A 341 -0.92 -21.48 3.59
CA VAL A 341 -1.50 -22.02 2.34
C VAL A 341 -1.88 -23.50 2.54
N ILE A 342 -1.01 -24.31 3.14
CA ILE A 342 -1.27 -25.73 3.44
C ILE A 342 -2.49 -25.87 4.36
N ARG A 343 -2.52 -25.10 5.47
CA ARG A 343 -3.66 -25.06 6.41
C ARG A 343 -4.96 -24.61 5.73
N THR A 344 -4.87 -23.65 4.79
CA THR A 344 -6.01 -23.21 3.98
C THR A 344 -6.53 -24.33 3.07
N ALA A 345 -5.65 -25.11 2.44
CA ALA A 345 -6.05 -26.25 1.63
C ALA A 345 -6.72 -27.33 2.50
N GLN A 346 -6.10 -27.67 3.63
CA GLN A 346 -6.61 -28.63 4.62
C GLN A 346 -7.99 -28.23 5.15
N LEU A 347 -8.21 -26.96 5.54
CA LEU A 347 -9.53 -26.48 5.99
C LEU A 347 -10.60 -26.67 4.91
N ASN A 348 -10.32 -26.33 3.65
CA ASN A 348 -11.30 -26.49 2.58
C ASN A 348 -11.64 -27.97 2.28
N LEU A 349 -10.65 -28.87 2.37
CA LEU A 349 -10.86 -30.31 2.26
C LEU A 349 -11.67 -30.85 3.46
N LEU A 350 -11.36 -30.43 4.69
CA LEU A 350 -12.10 -30.81 5.89
C LEU A 350 -13.57 -30.35 5.85
N LEU A 351 -13.86 -29.14 5.36
CA LEU A 351 -15.24 -28.69 5.13
C LEU A 351 -15.99 -29.56 4.11
N MET A 352 -15.29 -30.06 3.09
CA MET A 352 -15.86 -30.97 2.09
C MET A 352 -16.14 -32.34 2.72
N ILE A 353 -15.17 -32.89 3.45
CA ILE A 353 -15.31 -34.15 4.20
C ILE A 353 -16.48 -34.06 5.19
N GLU A 354 -16.63 -32.97 5.95
CA GLU A 354 -17.78 -32.80 6.85
C GLU A 354 -19.10 -32.76 6.07
N ARG A 355 -19.17 -31.98 4.99
CA ARG A 355 -20.38 -31.85 4.17
C ARG A 355 -20.87 -33.19 3.62
N TYR A 356 -19.96 -34.05 3.15
CA TYR A 356 -20.31 -35.33 2.53
C TYR A 356 -20.28 -36.53 3.49
N SER A 357 -19.90 -36.36 4.76
CA SER A 357 -20.05 -37.37 5.82
C SER A 357 -21.33 -37.22 6.66
N ALA A 358 -21.99 -36.05 6.64
CA ALA A 358 -23.17 -35.76 7.46
C ALA A 358 -24.33 -36.78 7.31
N ASP A 359 -24.60 -37.27 6.09
CA ASP A 359 -25.65 -38.27 5.85
C ASP A 359 -25.25 -39.70 6.29
N LYS A 360 -23.98 -39.91 6.67
CA LYS A 360 -23.39 -41.20 7.08
C LYS A 360 -23.02 -41.28 8.57
N ASP A 361 -23.28 -40.23 9.35
CA ASP A 361 -22.84 -40.03 10.74
C ASP A 361 -23.59 -40.93 11.77
N LYS A 362 -24.07 -42.12 11.35
CA LYS A 362 -24.74 -43.12 12.20
C LYS A 362 -23.79 -44.16 12.78
N ASP A 363 -22.80 -44.62 11.99
CA ASP A 363 -21.87 -45.70 12.36
C ASP A 363 -20.39 -45.26 12.41
N THR A 364 -20.06 -44.08 11.86
CA THR A 364 -18.67 -43.60 11.82
C THR A 364 -18.54 -42.26 12.51
N ASN A 365 -17.63 -42.14 13.49
CA ASN A 365 -17.35 -40.91 14.24
C ASN A 365 -16.52 -39.89 13.40
N LEU A 366 -16.74 -39.88 12.09
CA LEU A 366 -15.93 -39.15 11.11
C LEU A 366 -16.24 -37.66 11.16
N ALA A 367 -17.50 -37.24 11.13
CA ALA A 367 -17.82 -35.81 11.08
C ALA A 367 -17.37 -35.08 12.35
N ALA A 368 -17.53 -35.69 13.54
CA ALA A 368 -17.01 -35.11 14.79
C ALA A 368 -15.46 -35.05 14.83
N SER A 369 -14.78 -36.07 14.29
CA SER A 369 -13.32 -36.04 14.14
C SER A 369 -12.86 -34.94 13.18
N THR A 370 -13.56 -34.77 12.05
CA THR A 370 -13.34 -33.69 11.07
C THR A 370 -13.57 -32.31 11.68
N ARG A 371 -14.64 -32.12 12.48
CA ARG A 371 -14.88 -30.89 13.24
C ARG A 371 -13.69 -30.54 14.14
N ARG A 372 -13.15 -31.51 14.89
CA ARG A 372 -11.97 -31.29 15.74
C ARG A 372 -10.74 -30.87 14.93
N TRP A 373 -10.51 -31.45 13.76
CA TRP A 373 -9.42 -31.04 12.86
C TRP A 373 -9.62 -29.64 12.27
N ILE A 374 -10.86 -29.21 11.99
CA ILE A 374 -11.17 -27.84 11.57
C ILE A 374 -10.73 -26.84 12.63
N GLU A 375 -11.12 -27.04 13.90
CA GLU A 375 -10.73 -26.11 14.98
C GLU A 375 -9.20 -26.09 15.19
N ILE A 376 -8.52 -27.25 15.16
CA ILE A 376 -7.05 -27.33 15.26
C ILE A 376 -6.36 -26.54 14.13
N LYS A 377 -6.80 -26.69 12.88
CA LYS A 377 -6.19 -26.01 11.72
C LYS A 377 -6.57 -24.52 11.66
N ALA A 378 -7.75 -24.14 12.17
CA ALA A 378 -8.15 -22.74 12.34
C ALA A 378 -7.30 -22.04 13.42
N LEU A 379 -7.16 -22.65 14.61
CA LEU A 379 -6.29 -22.13 15.68
C LEU A 379 -4.83 -22.04 15.23
N SER A 380 -4.32 -23.04 14.51
CA SER A 380 -2.96 -23.02 13.93
C SER A 380 -2.69 -21.85 12.96
N ILE A 381 -3.72 -21.26 12.35
CA ILE A 381 -3.60 -20.02 11.57
C ILE A 381 -3.57 -18.81 12.51
N CYS A 382 -4.43 -18.79 13.53
CA CYS A 382 -4.50 -17.73 14.54
C CYS A 382 -3.17 -17.59 15.31
N ASP A 383 -2.59 -18.72 15.75
CA ASP A 383 -1.30 -18.79 16.43
C ASP A 383 -0.16 -18.15 15.61
N SER A 384 -0.23 -18.23 14.27
CA SER A 384 0.78 -17.64 13.38
C SER A 384 0.65 -16.12 13.18
N PHE A 385 -0.46 -15.51 13.62
CA PHE A 385 -0.83 -14.15 13.25
C PHE A 385 0.10 -13.08 13.85
N ALA A 386 0.48 -13.23 15.12
CA ALA A 386 1.29 -12.24 15.84
C ALA A 386 2.67 -12.00 15.18
N GLN A 387 3.29 -13.01 14.57
CA GLN A 387 4.62 -12.88 13.93
C GLN A 387 4.67 -11.80 12.84
N TYR A 388 3.57 -11.60 12.12
CA TYR A 388 3.46 -10.58 11.08
C TYR A 388 3.42 -9.14 11.64
N LEU A 389 3.13 -8.98 12.94
CA LEU A 389 2.74 -7.71 13.55
C LEU A 389 3.77 -7.15 14.52
N VAL A 390 4.45 -8.02 15.28
CA VAL A 390 5.40 -7.62 16.33
C VAL A 390 6.81 -8.10 16.06
N SER A 391 7.77 -7.46 16.74
CA SER A 391 9.10 -7.99 16.97
C SER A 391 9.36 -8.07 18.47
N CYS A 392 10.16 -9.05 18.88
CA CYS A 392 10.47 -9.32 20.29
C CYS A 392 11.83 -8.73 20.65
N ASN A 393 11.91 -8.04 21.79
CA ASN A 393 13.15 -7.44 22.27
C ASN A 393 14.03 -8.46 23.05
N LYS A 394 15.26 -8.09 23.41
CA LYS A 394 16.20 -8.97 24.12
C LYS A 394 15.76 -9.40 25.53
N GLN A 395 14.66 -8.85 26.04
CA GLN A 395 14.09 -9.09 27.37
C GLN A 395 12.74 -9.84 27.29
N GLY A 396 12.30 -10.24 26.09
CA GLY A 396 11.04 -10.96 25.87
C GLY A 396 9.81 -10.08 25.60
N GLY A 397 9.92 -8.77 25.79
CA GLY A 397 8.80 -7.84 25.58
C GLY A 397 8.51 -7.61 24.09
N LEU A 398 7.23 -7.51 23.76
CA LEU A 398 6.75 -7.36 22.38
C LEU A 398 6.54 -5.89 22.00
N SER A 399 6.89 -5.53 20.77
CA SER A 399 6.63 -4.20 20.21
C SER A 399 6.11 -4.29 18.78
N TRP A 400 5.26 -3.32 18.39
CA TRP A 400 4.71 -3.22 17.05
C TRP A 400 5.81 -2.97 15.99
N ASP A 401 5.77 -3.76 14.91
CA ASP A 401 6.72 -3.72 13.80
C ASP A 401 6.02 -3.37 12.46
N LEU A 402 4.87 -2.69 12.54
CA LEU A 402 4.06 -2.30 11.38
C LEU A 402 4.58 -1.04 10.65
N ALA A 403 5.70 -0.47 11.11
CA ALA A 403 6.42 0.59 10.40
C ALA A 403 7.17 0.06 9.15
N SER A 404 7.61 -1.20 9.17
CA SER A 404 8.33 -1.81 8.06
C SER A 404 7.40 -2.15 6.88
N PRO A 405 7.66 -1.66 5.65
CA PRO A 405 6.93 -2.08 4.45
C PRO A 405 6.86 -3.60 4.24
N MET A 406 7.86 -4.34 4.72
CA MET A 406 7.90 -5.82 4.66
C MET A 406 6.97 -6.49 5.65
N LYS A 407 6.88 -6.00 6.89
CA LYS A 407 5.91 -6.48 7.87
C LYS A 407 4.49 -6.13 7.46
N GLN A 408 4.28 -4.89 6.99
CA GLN A 408 3.03 -4.47 6.37
C GLN A 408 2.62 -5.44 5.27
N LEU A 409 3.40 -5.57 4.19
CA LEU A 409 3.06 -6.42 3.05
C LEU A 409 2.93 -7.90 3.40
N GLY A 410 3.74 -8.41 4.34
CA GLY A 410 3.58 -9.75 4.88
C GLY A 410 2.20 -9.97 5.51
N SER A 411 1.69 -9.02 6.30
CA SER A 411 0.39 -9.14 6.96
C SER A 411 -0.80 -9.28 5.99
N TYR A 412 -0.71 -8.75 4.76
CA TYR A 412 -1.73 -8.95 3.73
C TYR A 412 -1.90 -10.43 3.34
N THR A 413 -0.86 -11.25 3.53
CA THR A 413 -0.91 -12.69 3.23
C THR A 413 -1.64 -13.51 4.31
N VAL A 414 -1.79 -12.99 5.54
CA VAL A 414 -2.46 -13.68 6.65
C VAL A 414 -3.90 -13.23 6.91
N PHE A 415 -4.35 -12.09 6.37
CA PHE A 415 -5.74 -11.63 6.52
C PHE A 415 -6.80 -12.58 5.92
N PHE A 416 -6.52 -13.16 4.74
CA PHE A 416 -7.43 -14.14 4.12
C PHE A 416 -7.51 -15.50 4.86
N PRO A 417 -6.41 -16.16 5.26
CA PRO A 417 -6.49 -17.41 6.01
C PRO A 417 -7.09 -17.18 7.40
N LEU A 418 -6.84 -16.03 8.04
CA LEU A 418 -7.51 -15.65 9.28
C LEU A 418 -9.03 -15.51 9.08
N TYR A 419 -9.48 -14.83 8.01
CA TYR A 419 -10.90 -14.79 7.66
C TYR A 419 -11.48 -16.19 7.46
N LEU A 420 -10.80 -17.07 6.72
CA LEU A 420 -11.27 -18.44 6.51
C LEU A 420 -11.35 -19.21 7.83
N ALA A 421 -10.28 -19.25 8.61
CA ALA A 421 -10.20 -19.94 9.90
C ALA A 421 -11.38 -19.57 10.82
N VAL A 422 -11.63 -18.27 10.98
CA VAL A 422 -12.74 -17.72 11.75
C VAL A 422 -14.11 -18.09 11.17
N GLN A 423 -14.26 -18.07 9.85
CA GLN A 423 -15.52 -18.45 9.19
C GLN A 423 -15.80 -19.96 9.20
N THR A 424 -14.77 -20.80 9.39
CA THR A 424 -14.88 -22.25 9.52
C THR A 424 -15.02 -22.75 10.95
N SER A 425 -14.47 -22.01 11.92
CA SER A 425 -14.52 -22.34 13.34
C SER A 425 -15.94 -22.24 13.90
N ARG A 426 -16.22 -23.05 14.91
CA ARG A 426 -17.45 -22.98 15.73
C ARG A 426 -17.25 -22.20 17.03
N GLU A 427 -16.02 -21.80 17.37
CA GLU A 427 -15.72 -21.11 18.62
C GLU A 427 -16.00 -19.60 18.51
N PRO A 428 -16.99 -19.04 19.24
CA PRO A 428 -17.32 -17.62 19.12
C PRO A 428 -16.16 -16.69 19.50
N ARG A 429 -15.30 -17.13 20.44
CA ARG A 429 -14.11 -16.39 20.88
C ARG A 429 -13.14 -16.06 19.73
N LEU A 430 -12.98 -16.95 18.74
CA LEU A 430 -12.11 -16.69 17.58
C LEU A 430 -12.67 -15.57 16.70
N ALA A 431 -13.99 -15.49 16.53
CA ALA A 431 -14.62 -14.43 15.75
C ALA A 431 -14.53 -13.06 16.42
N GLU A 432 -14.72 -12.99 17.74
CA GLU A 432 -14.56 -11.75 18.51
C GLU A 432 -13.10 -11.29 18.54
N TRP A 433 -12.17 -12.18 18.91
CA TRP A 433 -10.73 -11.90 18.91
C TRP A 433 -10.25 -11.41 17.54
N ALA A 434 -10.60 -12.10 16.45
CA ALA A 434 -10.17 -11.72 15.11
C ALA A 434 -10.69 -10.34 14.70
N GLN A 435 -11.95 -10.00 15.03
CA GLN A 435 -12.50 -8.67 14.75
C GLN A 435 -11.78 -7.55 15.52
N ASN A 436 -11.45 -7.80 16.79
CA ASN A 436 -10.77 -6.85 17.65
C ASN A 436 -9.31 -6.65 17.21
N VAL A 437 -8.58 -7.74 16.98
CA VAL A 437 -7.17 -7.68 16.58
C VAL A 437 -6.98 -7.11 15.17
N LEU A 438 -7.88 -7.38 14.22
CA LEU A 438 -7.84 -6.78 12.88
C LEU A 438 -8.18 -5.28 12.91
N GLY A 439 -9.06 -4.84 13.81
CA GLY A 439 -9.29 -3.42 14.07
C GLY A 439 -8.06 -2.73 14.65
N LEU A 440 -7.41 -3.36 15.64
CA LEU A 440 -6.17 -2.85 16.24
C LEU A 440 -5.03 -2.75 15.23
N VAL A 441 -4.86 -3.74 14.34
CA VAL A 441 -3.89 -3.71 13.24
C VAL A 441 -4.21 -2.64 12.19
N ALA A 442 -5.50 -2.35 11.95
CA ALA A 442 -5.91 -1.25 11.08
C ALA A 442 -5.61 0.13 11.68
N ASP A 443 -5.90 0.33 12.99
CA ASP A 443 -5.62 1.55 13.74
C ASP A 443 -4.11 1.83 13.81
N VAL A 444 -3.30 0.83 14.21
CA VAL A 444 -1.85 1.00 14.45
C VAL A 444 -1.06 1.02 13.15
N GLY A 445 -1.31 0.09 12.23
CA GLY A 445 -0.56 -0.03 10.97
C GLY A 445 -1.12 0.81 9.82
N GLY A 446 -2.26 1.47 9.99
CA GLY A 446 -2.99 2.16 8.90
C GLY A 446 -3.53 1.20 7.83
N LEU A 447 -3.59 -0.10 8.12
CA LEU A 447 -3.76 -1.16 7.11
C LEU A 447 -5.21 -1.31 6.66
N ALA A 448 -5.54 -0.67 5.54
CA ALA A 448 -6.88 -0.67 4.95
C ALA A 448 -7.47 -2.08 4.67
N MET A 449 -6.64 -3.12 4.51
CA MET A 449 -7.13 -4.50 4.33
C MET A 449 -7.42 -5.21 5.64
N ALA A 450 -6.75 -4.85 6.75
CA ALA A 450 -7.09 -5.35 8.07
C ALA A 450 -8.51 -4.89 8.44
N GLN A 451 -8.81 -3.59 8.24
CA GLN A 451 -10.16 -3.05 8.44
C GLN A 451 -11.21 -3.76 7.59
N ARG A 452 -10.97 -3.92 6.27
CA ARG A 452 -11.92 -4.61 5.39
C ARG A 452 -12.13 -6.09 5.76
N THR A 453 -11.12 -6.74 6.33
CA THR A 453 -11.27 -8.10 6.87
C THR A 453 -12.16 -8.10 8.12
N ALA A 454 -11.95 -7.16 9.05
CA ALA A 454 -12.81 -7.00 10.22
C ALA A 454 -14.26 -6.66 9.83
N ASP A 455 -14.46 -5.79 8.84
CA ASP A 455 -15.78 -5.41 8.32
C ASP A 455 -16.48 -6.58 7.59
N ALA A 456 -15.73 -7.50 6.99
CA ALA A 456 -16.27 -8.72 6.39
C ALA A 456 -16.65 -9.77 7.46
N LEU A 457 -15.89 -9.86 8.56
CA LEU A 457 -16.25 -10.70 9.71
C LEU A 457 -17.49 -10.18 10.46
N LYS A 458 -17.72 -8.86 10.46
CA LYS A 458 -18.87 -8.19 11.11
C LYS A 458 -20.21 -8.34 10.39
N GLN A 459 -20.24 -8.86 9.17
CA GLN A 459 -21.47 -8.94 8.38
C GLN A 459 -22.35 -10.12 8.80
N SER A 460 -23.63 -9.83 9.09
CA SER A 460 -24.63 -10.82 9.51
C SER A 460 -24.91 -11.90 8.45
N THR A 461 -24.69 -11.58 7.17
CA THR A 461 -24.64 -12.56 6.08
C THR A 461 -23.18 -12.85 5.75
N LYS A 462 -22.75 -14.12 5.87
CA LYS A 462 -21.38 -14.55 5.54
C LYS A 462 -21.05 -14.17 4.10
N MET A 463 -20.08 -13.26 3.91
CA MET A 463 -19.62 -12.88 2.58
C MET A 463 -18.97 -14.09 1.89
N PRO A 464 -19.24 -14.35 0.59
CA PRO A 464 -18.56 -15.41 -0.13
C PRO A 464 -17.04 -15.24 -0.03
N VAL A 465 -16.36 -16.33 0.36
CA VAL A 465 -14.92 -16.32 0.66
C VAL A 465 -14.09 -15.80 -0.54
N TRP A 466 -14.53 -16.01 -1.79
CA TRP A 466 -13.90 -15.42 -2.98
C TRP A 466 -14.08 -13.91 -3.15
N ASP A 467 -15.22 -13.35 -2.72
CA ASP A 467 -15.42 -11.90 -2.72
C ASP A 467 -14.46 -11.26 -1.72
N VAL A 468 -14.23 -11.89 -0.56
CA VAL A 468 -13.20 -11.48 0.40
C VAL A 468 -11.79 -11.66 -0.17
N TYR A 469 -11.47 -12.81 -0.78
CA TYR A 469 -10.17 -13.04 -1.43
C TYR A 469 -9.85 -11.98 -2.51
N THR A 470 -10.86 -11.53 -3.25
CA THR A 470 -10.75 -10.50 -4.29
C THR A 470 -10.77 -9.07 -3.71
N MET A 471 -11.51 -8.84 -2.62
CA MET A 471 -11.57 -7.58 -1.87
C MET A 471 -10.28 -7.28 -1.10
N LEU A 472 -9.65 -8.30 -0.51
CA LEU A 472 -8.29 -8.28 0.02
C LEU A 472 -7.26 -8.44 -1.11
N GLY A 473 -7.71 -8.91 -2.27
CA GLY A 473 -6.95 -9.08 -3.50
C GLY A 473 -5.73 -9.98 -3.34
N SER A 474 -5.76 -11.01 -2.49
CA SER A 474 -4.59 -11.77 -1.99
C SER A 474 -3.72 -12.49 -3.05
N TYR A 475 -3.94 -12.23 -4.34
CA TYR A 475 -3.13 -12.66 -5.48
C TYR A 475 -2.49 -11.53 -6.32
N ALA A 476 -2.83 -10.26 -6.06
CA ALA A 476 -2.26 -9.08 -6.72
C ALA A 476 -2.36 -7.82 -5.84
N ILE A 477 -3.56 -7.59 -5.27
CA ILE A 477 -3.91 -6.67 -4.16
C ILE A 477 -4.21 -5.21 -4.66
N ALA A 478 -5.09 -4.33 -4.14
CA ALA A 478 -6.47 -4.47 -3.66
C ALA A 478 -7.25 -3.12 -3.41
N ALA A 479 -7.55 -2.22 -4.37
CA ALA A 479 -8.35 -0.99 -4.03
C ALA A 479 -9.49 -0.50 -4.97
N ARG A 480 -10.75 -0.86 -4.64
CA ARG A 480 -11.91 0.07 -4.62
C ARG A 480 -13.15 -0.50 -3.90
N ARG A 481 -13.99 0.44 -3.41
CA ARG A 481 -15.27 0.37 -2.68
C ARG A 481 -16.09 -0.93 -2.79
N ALA A 482 -16.33 -1.58 -1.64
CA ALA A 482 -17.60 -2.25 -1.36
C ALA A 482 -18.69 -1.21 -1.02
N GLY A 483 -19.96 -1.62 -1.02
CA GLY A 483 -21.07 -0.75 -0.59
C GLY A 483 -21.02 -0.47 0.91
N LYS A 484 -21.16 0.80 1.33
CA LYS A 484 -21.24 1.17 2.74
C LYS A 484 -22.58 0.69 3.33
N ILE A 485 -22.54 -0.29 4.24
CA ILE A 485 -23.41 -0.24 5.44
C ILE A 485 -22.60 0.47 6.53
N SER A 486 -22.39 1.77 6.32
CA SER A 486 -21.81 2.69 7.29
C SER A 486 -22.98 3.41 7.95
N MET A 487 -22.84 3.78 9.22
CA MET A 487 -23.57 4.95 9.69
C MET A 487 -23.13 6.12 8.80
N GLU A 488 -24.04 6.73 8.07
CA GLU A 488 -23.69 7.77 7.11
C GLU A 488 -23.40 9.09 7.81
N TYR A 489 -22.33 9.73 7.36
CA TYR A 489 -21.95 11.08 7.74
C TYR A 489 -21.70 11.89 6.47
N ALA A 490 -22.34 13.04 6.38
CA ALA A 490 -22.00 14.08 5.41
C ALA A 490 -20.78 14.86 5.93
N ILE A 491 -20.03 15.50 5.03
CA ILE A 491 -18.89 16.34 5.38
C ILE A 491 -19.07 17.71 4.73
N GLU A 492 -19.32 18.69 5.58
CA GLU A 492 -19.92 19.95 5.21
C GLU A 492 -19.08 21.13 5.71
N GLN A 493 -19.10 22.21 4.95
CA GLN A 493 -18.54 23.49 5.35
C GLN A 493 -19.66 24.31 5.97
N ILE A 494 -19.48 24.77 7.20
CA ILE A 494 -20.37 25.77 7.79
C ILE A 494 -20.13 27.09 7.06
N LYS A 495 -21.13 27.54 6.31
CA LYS A 495 -21.06 28.75 5.49
C LYS A 495 -21.35 30.00 6.33
N PRO A 496 -20.84 31.18 5.92
CA PRO A 496 -21.21 32.47 6.50
C PRO A 496 -22.55 32.99 5.92
N ASP A 497 -23.54 32.12 5.78
CA ASP A 497 -24.92 32.45 5.38
C ASP A 497 -25.91 32.14 6.52
N GLU A 498 -27.16 32.58 6.37
CA GLU A 498 -28.18 32.49 7.42
C GLU A 498 -28.42 31.04 7.89
N ALA A 499 -28.50 30.10 6.93
CA ALA A 499 -28.63 28.67 7.22
C ALA A 499 -27.38 28.07 7.89
N GLY A 500 -26.17 28.49 7.51
CA GLY A 500 -24.93 28.09 8.17
C GLY A 500 -24.83 28.63 9.60
N VAL A 501 -25.33 29.84 9.85
CA VAL A 501 -25.43 30.43 11.19
C VAL A 501 -26.45 29.68 12.06
N GLU A 502 -27.64 29.38 11.53
CA GLU A 502 -28.65 28.57 12.22
C GLU A 502 -28.10 27.18 12.58
N PHE A 503 -27.50 26.48 11.60
CA PHE A 503 -26.87 25.18 11.80
C PHE A 503 -25.77 25.23 12.87
N PHE A 504 -24.96 26.28 12.89
CA PHE A 504 -23.88 26.44 13.87
C PHE A 504 -24.41 26.62 15.29
N LEU A 505 -25.47 27.42 15.48
CA LEU A 505 -26.12 27.59 16.79
C LEU A 505 -26.84 26.31 17.25
N ALA A 506 -27.55 25.64 16.35
CA ALA A 506 -28.35 24.46 16.68
C ALA A 506 -27.51 23.18 16.89
N ASN A 507 -26.43 22.98 16.12
CA ASN A 507 -25.70 21.71 16.08
C ASN A 507 -24.23 21.83 16.50
N TYR A 508 -23.51 22.87 16.07
CA TYR A 508 -22.08 23.00 16.39
C TYR A 508 -21.82 23.54 17.80
N LYS A 509 -22.56 24.55 18.26
CA LYS A 509 -22.46 25.11 19.63
C LYS A 509 -22.68 24.02 20.69
N PRO A 510 -23.75 23.19 20.65
CA PRO A 510 -23.91 22.08 21.59
C PRO A 510 -22.78 21.05 21.52
N PHE A 511 -22.34 20.65 20.32
CA PHE A 511 -21.22 19.72 20.14
C PHE A 511 -19.92 20.24 20.76
N ARG A 512 -19.59 21.52 20.57
CA ARG A 512 -18.39 22.15 21.15
C ARG A 512 -18.49 22.28 22.67
N LEU A 513 -19.66 22.64 23.20
CA LEU A 513 -19.89 22.72 24.65
C LEU A 513 -19.81 21.33 25.30
N GLN A 514 -20.37 20.29 24.68
CA GLN A 514 -20.21 18.91 25.12
C GLN A 514 -18.74 18.46 25.11
N ALA A 515 -17.97 18.83 24.08
CA ALA A 515 -16.54 18.51 23.99
C ALA A 515 -15.73 19.14 25.13
N LEU A 516 -16.04 20.39 25.51
CA LEU A 516 -15.45 21.10 26.65
C LEU A 516 -15.80 20.47 28.01
N GLN A 517 -16.88 19.68 28.11
CA GLN A 517 -17.21 18.88 29.30
C GLN A 517 -16.57 17.49 29.27
N THR A 518 -16.43 16.89 28.08
CA THR A 518 -16.05 15.48 27.91
C THR A 518 -14.53 15.27 27.89
N ASP A 519 -13.79 16.12 27.17
CA ASP A 519 -12.34 16.06 27.09
C ASP A 519 -11.70 17.46 27.30
N PRO A 520 -11.93 18.14 28.44
CA PRO A 520 -11.48 19.54 28.67
C PRO A 520 -9.98 19.76 28.44
N GLN A 521 -9.17 18.75 28.71
CA GLN A 521 -7.71 18.73 28.51
C GLN A 521 -7.24 19.04 27.07
N PHE A 522 -8.09 18.87 26.06
CA PHE A 522 -7.74 19.15 24.66
C PHE A 522 -8.15 20.57 24.19
N PHE A 523 -8.60 21.45 25.09
CA PHE A 523 -9.05 22.80 24.75
C PHE A 523 -8.32 23.89 25.55
N GLY A 524 -7.91 24.97 24.88
CA GLY A 524 -7.37 26.18 25.52
C GLY A 524 -8.44 27.06 26.21
N SER A 525 -9.57 26.48 26.59
CA SER A 525 -10.78 27.16 27.07
C SER A 525 -11.60 26.20 27.94
N THR A 526 -12.55 26.69 28.72
CA THR A 526 -13.36 25.87 29.64
C THR A 526 -14.85 26.01 29.35
N TYR A 527 -15.63 24.99 29.72
CA TYR A 527 -17.09 24.99 29.56
C TYR A 527 -17.74 26.25 30.16
N ASP A 528 -17.41 26.59 31.41
CA ASP A 528 -17.99 27.74 32.14
C ASP A 528 -17.74 29.09 31.43
N LYS A 529 -16.63 29.20 30.69
CA LYS A 529 -16.26 30.40 29.92
C LYS A 529 -16.96 30.49 28.56
N GLU A 530 -17.41 29.37 27.98
CA GLU A 530 -18.07 29.35 26.67
C GLU A 530 -19.59 29.14 26.76
N VAL A 531 -20.11 28.52 27.83
CA VAL A 531 -21.56 28.39 28.08
C VAL A 531 -22.21 29.73 28.45
N THR A 532 -21.45 30.62 29.10
CA THR A 532 -21.86 31.98 29.48
C THR A 532 -21.86 32.98 28.31
N LYS A 533 -21.80 32.50 27.06
CA LYS A 533 -21.79 33.33 25.84
C LYS A 533 -23.14 33.28 25.12
N ASP A 534 -23.70 34.48 24.95
CA ASP A 534 -24.86 34.75 24.11
C ASP A 534 -24.67 34.27 22.66
N ASP A 535 -25.79 34.15 21.93
CA ASP A 535 -25.74 33.67 20.56
C ASP A 535 -25.08 34.66 19.59
N ASP A 536 -25.03 35.96 19.90
CA ASP A 536 -24.36 36.94 19.03
C ASP A 536 -22.84 36.77 19.04
N PHE A 537 -22.22 36.45 20.18
CA PHE A 537 -20.83 36.01 20.26
C PHE A 537 -20.57 34.77 19.40
N TRP A 538 -21.52 33.82 19.33
CA TRP A 538 -21.40 32.62 18.50
C TRP A 538 -21.63 32.91 17.01
N ARG A 539 -22.62 33.72 16.64
CA ARG A 539 -22.85 34.24 15.27
C ARG A 539 -21.59 34.90 14.73
N GLN A 540 -20.95 35.75 15.55
CA GLN A 540 -19.67 36.42 15.23
C GLN A 540 -18.48 35.47 15.00
N ARG A 541 -18.56 34.17 15.35
CA ARG A 541 -17.51 33.19 15.00
C ARG A 541 -17.71 32.61 13.60
N VAL A 542 -18.94 32.55 13.10
CA VAL A 542 -19.30 32.10 11.75
C VAL A 542 -19.11 33.21 10.72
N SER A 543 -19.47 34.45 11.07
CA SER A 543 -19.39 35.60 10.16
C SER A 543 -17.97 36.17 9.97
N ARG A 544 -16.93 35.52 10.50
CA ARG A 544 -15.53 35.96 10.34
C ARG A 544 -15.00 35.49 8.98
N PRO A 545 -14.70 36.38 8.02
CA PRO A 545 -14.18 35.98 6.71
C PRO A 545 -12.77 35.34 6.79
N THR A 546 -12.10 35.47 7.93
CA THR A 546 -10.80 34.84 8.22
C THR A 546 -10.90 33.46 8.88
N ALA A 547 -12.10 32.91 9.13
CA ALA A 547 -12.25 31.60 9.75
C ALA A 547 -13.26 30.72 8.99
N THR A 548 -12.96 29.44 8.79
CA THR A 548 -13.85 28.48 8.12
C THR A 548 -13.88 27.16 8.88
N THR A 549 -15.07 26.70 9.25
CA THR A 549 -15.27 25.45 9.99
C THR A 549 -15.87 24.37 9.11
N PHE A 550 -15.26 23.19 9.15
CA PHE A 550 -15.74 21.97 8.50
C PHE A 550 -16.22 20.99 9.56
N VAL A 551 -17.31 20.28 9.28
CA VAL A 551 -17.93 19.32 10.19
C VAL A 551 -18.22 18.00 9.50
N ALA A 552 -18.21 16.91 10.26
CA ALA A 552 -18.89 15.67 9.91
C ALA A 552 -20.22 15.59 10.64
N VAL A 553 -21.31 15.38 9.89
CA VAL A 553 -22.70 15.44 10.36
C VAL A 553 -23.37 14.09 10.12
N ARG A 554 -23.88 13.44 11.17
CA ARG A 554 -24.53 12.12 11.06
C ARG A 554 -25.91 12.27 10.42
N THR A 555 -26.12 11.67 9.25
CA THR A 555 -27.32 11.92 8.41
C THR A 555 -28.63 11.53 9.10
N GLN A 556 -28.59 10.53 9.98
CA GLN A 556 -29.74 10.01 10.71
C GLN A 556 -30.36 11.00 11.71
N ASN A 557 -29.60 11.95 12.25
CA ASN A 557 -30.04 12.81 13.35
C ASN A 557 -29.39 14.21 13.39
N GLN A 558 -28.70 14.63 12.32
CA GLN A 558 -28.01 15.91 12.17
C GLN A 558 -26.95 16.24 13.26
N ARG A 559 -26.59 15.28 14.12
CA ARG A 559 -25.57 15.47 15.15
C ARG A 559 -24.19 15.63 14.50
N VAL A 560 -23.52 16.76 14.80
CA VAL A 560 -22.10 16.93 14.52
C VAL A 560 -21.32 15.91 15.36
N VAL A 561 -20.39 15.19 14.71
CA VAL A 561 -19.56 14.15 15.35
C VAL A 561 -18.05 14.41 15.23
N SER A 562 -17.64 15.29 14.32
CA SER A 562 -16.26 15.74 14.16
C SER A 562 -16.21 17.15 13.60
N SER A 563 -15.16 17.92 13.88
CA SER A 563 -14.93 19.23 13.29
C SER A 563 -13.45 19.60 13.13
N LEU A 564 -13.18 20.51 12.19
CA LEU A 564 -11.90 21.19 11.98
C LEU A 564 -12.15 22.66 11.66
N THR A 565 -11.37 23.58 12.22
CA THR A 565 -11.44 25.02 11.89
C THR A 565 -10.11 25.51 11.29
N LEU A 566 -10.18 26.06 10.08
CA LEU A 566 -9.08 26.78 9.43
C LEU A 566 -9.18 28.28 9.73
N VAL A 567 -8.04 28.94 9.92
CA VAL A 567 -7.91 30.40 10.05
C VAL A 567 -6.96 30.93 8.96
N ARG A 568 -7.42 31.93 8.21
CA ARG A 568 -6.73 32.57 7.08
C ARG A 568 -5.84 33.72 7.56
N GLY A 569 -4.70 33.93 6.90
CA GLY A 569 -3.90 35.15 7.09
C GLY A 569 -3.20 35.18 8.45
N VAL A 570 -2.79 34.02 8.95
CA VAL A 570 -1.93 33.90 10.12
C VAL A 570 -0.50 34.22 9.68
N GLN A 571 0.25 34.99 10.45
CA GLN A 571 1.66 35.21 10.17
C GLN A 571 2.44 33.92 10.51
N PRO A 572 3.24 33.35 9.59
CA PRO A 572 4.06 32.18 9.92
C PRO A 572 5.12 32.57 10.95
N SER A 573 5.35 31.71 11.95
CA SER A 573 6.44 31.90 12.92
C SER A 573 7.79 31.85 12.21
N SER A 574 8.84 32.42 12.81
CA SER A 574 10.17 32.41 12.17
C SER A 574 10.72 30.98 11.96
N LEU A 575 10.36 30.03 12.83
CA LEU A 575 10.71 28.62 12.69
C LEU A 575 9.93 27.96 11.55
N LEU A 576 8.60 28.16 11.50
CA LEU A 576 7.76 27.68 10.40
C LEU A 576 8.21 28.25 9.04
N ALA A 577 8.55 29.54 8.99
CA ALA A 577 9.05 30.20 7.79
C ALA A 577 10.41 29.64 7.32
N MET A 578 11.30 29.27 8.25
CA MET A 578 12.57 28.62 7.90
C MET A 578 12.37 27.16 7.47
N ALA A 579 11.51 26.39 8.14
CA ALA A 579 11.22 25.00 7.78
C ALA A 579 10.50 24.89 6.42
N ALA A 580 9.52 25.76 6.16
CA ALA A 580 8.81 25.82 4.89
C ALA A 580 9.59 26.52 3.76
N GLY A 581 10.81 27.02 4.01
CA GLY A 581 11.67 27.63 3.00
C GLY A 581 11.16 28.98 2.46
N LEU A 582 10.35 29.71 3.23
CA LEU A 582 9.67 30.93 2.77
C LEU A 582 10.66 32.08 2.54
N ASP A 583 10.58 32.71 1.37
CA ASP A 583 11.28 33.97 1.08
C ASP A 583 10.80 35.12 1.99
N PRO A 584 11.57 36.21 2.17
CA PRO A 584 11.20 37.31 3.06
C PRO A 584 9.82 37.94 2.75
N GLU A 585 9.42 37.97 1.46
CA GLU A 585 8.13 38.50 1.00
C GLU A 585 6.95 37.53 1.23
N GLU A 586 7.23 36.28 1.59
CA GLU A 586 6.24 35.25 1.93
C GLU A 586 6.00 35.12 3.45
N ARG A 587 6.73 35.89 4.26
CA ARG A 587 6.65 35.88 5.73
C ARG A 587 5.65 36.89 6.30
N ASP A 588 5.04 37.71 5.44
CA ASP A 588 3.91 38.55 5.83
C ASP A 588 2.59 37.77 5.69
N LYS A 589 1.69 37.98 6.65
CA LYS A 589 0.30 37.45 6.64
C LYS A 589 -0.49 37.92 5.41
N ASP A 590 -0.16 39.09 4.87
CA ASP A 590 -0.83 39.74 3.74
C ASP A 590 -0.03 39.55 2.41
N SER A 591 0.88 38.56 2.37
CA SER A 591 1.77 38.29 1.23
C SER A 591 1.06 38.24 -0.13
N ALA A 592 1.71 38.81 -1.15
CA ALA A 592 1.25 38.78 -2.53
C ALA A 592 1.36 37.40 -3.18
N THR A 593 2.28 36.53 -2.72
CA THR A 593 2.58 35.24 -3.35
C THR A 593 2.17 34.03 -2.52
N LEU A 594 2.04 34.17 -1.19
CA LEU A 594 1.63 33.10 -0.28
C LEU A 594 0.24 33.35 0.32
N LEU A 595 -0.57 32.30 0.42
CA LEU A 595 -1.77 32.22 1.26
C LEU A 595 -1.56 31.21 2.38
N HIS A 596 -1.45 31.68 3.62
CA HIS A 596 -1.27 30.84 4.80
C HIS A 596 -2.61 30.57 5.53
N TRP A 597 -2.87 29.30 5.80
CA TRP A 597 -3.96 28.81 6.64
C TRP A 597 -3.41 28.06 7.86
N ALA A 598 -3.88 28.39 9.06
CA ALA A 598 -3.59 27.60 10.27
C ALA A 598 -4.79 26.74 10.66
N VAL A 599 -4.57 25.47 10.99
CA VAL A 599 -5.57 24.59 11.61
C VAL A 599 -5.66 24.96 13.10
N ASN A 600 -6.65 25.78 13.45
CA ASN A 600 -6.83 26.32 14.81
C ASN A 600 -7.48 25.32 15.78
N GLY A 601 -7.97 24.18 15.29
CA GLY A 601 -8.50 23.14 16.16
C GLY A 601 -9.14 21.98 15.39
N VAL A 602 -9.00 20.79 15.94
CA VAL A 602 -9.58 19.53 15.46
C VAL A 602 -10.17 18.80 16.65
N TYR A 603 -11.40 18.28 16.52
CA TYR A 603 -11.99 17.43 17.54
C TYR A 603 -12.97 16.42 16.93
N THR A 604 -13.04 15.23 17.53
CA THR A 604 -13.98 14.15 17.18
C THR A 604 -14.57 13.59 18.46
N ALA A 605 -15.88 13.46 18.53
CA ALA A 605 -16.57 12.89 19.69
C ALA A 605 -16.13 11.44 19.95
N PRO A 606 -16.04 10.96 21.21
CA PRO A 606 -15.53 9.62 21.52
C PRO A 606 -16.20 8.49 20.73
N ASP A 607 -17.52 8.56 20.54
CA ASP A 607 -18.33 7.59 19.79
C ASP A 607 -18.14 7.64 18.25
N ALA A 608 -17.34 8.58 17.76
CA ALA A 608 -16.98 8.77 16.36
C ALA A 608 -15.46 8.69 16.09
N ARG A 609 -14.63 8.47 17.13
CA ARG A 609 -13.18 8.21 16.96
C ARG A 609 -12.95 6.88 16.23
N ARG A 610 -11.76 6.70 15.64
CA ARG A 610 -11.32 5.48 14.92
C ARG A 610 -12.16 5.06 13.69
N GLN A 611 -13.10 5.88 13.23
CA GLN A 611 -13.94 5.61 12.05
C GLN A 611 -13.47 6.35 10.78
N GLY A 612 -12.24 6.85 10.76
CA GLY A 612 -11.69 7.66 9.66
C GLY A 612 -12.31 9.06 9.47
N ILE A 613 -13.34 9.41 10.26
CA ILE A 613 -14.12 10.65 10.12
C ILE A 613 -13.23 11.90 10.18
N ALA A 614 -12.33 11.99 11.16
CA ALA A 614 -11.40 13.12 11.29
C ALA A 614 -10.53 13.34 10.05
N LYS A 615 -10.04 12.25 9.43
CA LYS A 615 -9.27 12.30 8.18
C LYS A 615 -10.11 12.84 7.03
N ALA A 616 -11.35 12.41 6.90
CA ALA A 616 -12.22 12.86 5.80
C ALA A 616 -12.64 14.35 5.96
N VAL A 617 -12.74 14.86 7.20
CA VAL A 617 -12.90 16.30 7.47
C VAL A 617 -11.63 17.08 7.09
N PHE A 618 -10.43 16.54 7.39
CA PHE A 618 -9.16 17.10 6.92
C PHE A 618 -9.07 17.15 5.39
N GLU A 619 -9.34 16.03 4.69
CA GLU A 619 -9.33 15.97 3.22
C GLU A 619 -10.21 17.06 2.60
N LYS A 620 -11.39 17.33 3.17
CA LYS A 620 -12.30 18.40 2.74
C LYS A 620 -11.74 19.81 3.01
N ALA A 621 -11.15 20.04 4.18
CA ALA A 621 -10.57 21.33 4.55
C ALA A 621 -9.31 21.67 3.74
N LEU A 622 -8.44 20.69 3.49
CA LEU A 622 -7.22 20.84 2.70
C LEU A 622 -7.53 21.13 1.22
N ALA A 623 -8.51 20.42 0.64
CA ALA A 623 -8.99 20.71 -0.71
C ALA A 623 -9.53 22.14 -0.84
N PHE A 624 -10.22 22.66 0.19
CA PHE A 624 -10.67 24.05 0.23
C PHE A 624 -9.49 25.04 0.32
N SER A 625 -8.52 24.83 1.22
CA SER A 625 -7.37 25.75 1.36
C SER A 625 -6.52 25.84 0.09
N PHE A 626 -6.35 24.71 -0.62
CA PHE A 626 -5.64 24.68 -1.90
C PHE A 626 -6.44 25.38 -3.02
N ALA A 627 -7.74 25.10 -3.15
CA ALA A 627 -8.58 25.77 -4.14
C ALA A 627 -8.67 27.30 -3.92
N ALA A 628 -8.68 27.75 -2.66
CA ALA A 628 -8.67 29.18 -2.31
C ALA A 628 -7.35 29.87 -2.69
N ALA A 629 -6.20 29.22 -2.49
CA ALA A 629 -4.90 29.77 -2.90
C ALA A 629 -4.75 29.81 -4.42
N GLU A 630 -5.19 28.75 -5.10
CA GLU A 630 -5.18 28.60 -6.56
C GLU A 630 -6.06 29.67 -7.25
N ALA A 631 -7.25 29.94 -6.71
CA ALA A 631 -8.13 31.02 -7.16
C ALA A 631 -7.54 32.44 -6.95
N GLU A 632 -6.56 32.60 -6.06
CA GLU A 632 -5.82 33.85 -5.84
C GLU A 632 -4.45 33.89 -6.56
N GLY A 633 -4.06 32.83 -7.27
CA GLY A 633 -2.75 32.72 -7.94
C GLY A 633 -1.56 32.56 -6.97
N LYS A 634 -1.82 32.11 -5.74
CA LYS A 634 -0.85 32.03 -4.65
C LYS A 634 -0.40 30.61 -4.34
N SER A 635 0.82 30.48 -3.82
CA SER A 635 1.25 29.29 -3.09
C SER A 635 0.39 29.13 -1.83
N CYS A 636 0.16 27.90 -1.37
CA CYS A 636 -0.61 27.60 -0.18
C CYS A 636 0.29 26.99 0.89
N LEU A 637 0.33 27.61 2.06
CA LEU A 637 0.87 26.99 3.28
C LEU A 637 -0.30 26.61 4.19
N VAL A 638 -0.31 25.38 4.68
CA VAL A 638 -1.22 24.94 5.76
C VAL A 638 -0.38 24.51 6.95
N SER A 639 -0.56 25.14 8.11
CA SER A 639 0.13 24.78 9.36
C SER A 639 -0.83 24.17 10.39
N ILE A 640 -0.28 23.38 11.31
CA ILE A 640 -0.97 22.90 12.51
C ILE A 640 0.01 22.86 13.68
N TYR A 641 -0.48 23.30 14.85
CA TYR A 641 0.26 23.32 16.10
C TYR A 641 -0.31 22.21 16.98
N ALA A 642 0.55 21.33 17.49
CA ALA A 642 0.19 20.21 18.34
C ALA A 642 1.14 20.14 19.53
N ARG A 643 0.60 19.97 20.74
CA ARG A 643 1.39 19.65 21.93
C ARG A 643 2.34 18.49 21.65
N GLU A 644 3.62 18.65 21.99
CA GLU A 644 4.67 17.65 21.77
C GLU A 644 4.30 16.28 22.34
N GLU A 645 3.62 16.25 23.51
CA GLU A 645 3.23 15.00 24.18
C GLU A 645 2.06 14.27 23.48
N ASN A 646 1.47 14.85 22.44
CA ASN A 646 0.34 14.28 21.70
C ASN A 646 0.80 13.54 20.43
N GLU A 647 1.70 12.57 20.61
CA GLU A 647 2.26 11.71 19.55
C GLU A 647 1.17 11.09 18.65
N VAL A 648 0.01 10.75 19.22
CA VAL A 648 -1.14 10.17 18.50
C VAL A 648 -1.70 11.15 17.45
N ALA A 649 -1.80 12.43 17.79
CA ALA A 649 -2.22 13.48 16.86
C ALA A 649 -1.11 13.84 15.87
N ILE A 650 0.13 14.00 16.34
CA ILE A 650 1.31 14.30 15.51
C ILE A 650 1.46 13.24 14.41
N GLY A 651 1.51 11.96 14.78
CA GLY A 651 1.58 10.84 13.83
C GLY A 651 0.34 10.74 12.92
N MET A 652 -0.83 11.18 13.37
CA MET A 652 -2.02 11.27 12.51
C MET A 652 -1.88 12.36 11.45
N TYR A 653 -1.30 13.53 11.78
CA TYR A 653 -1.05 14.61 10.81
C TYR A 653 0.09 14.25 9.84
N GLN A 654 1.15 13.61 10.31
CA GLN A 654 2.22 13.06 9.46
C GLN A 654 1.64 12.05 8.43
N ARG A 655 0.74 11.16 8.85
CA ARG A 655 -0.01 10.24 7.95
C ARG A 655 -1.02 10.93 7.01
N MET A 656 -1.20 12.25 7.11
CA MET A 656 -1.95 13.07 6.15
C MET A 656 -1.06 13.85 5.17
N GLY A 657 0.26 13.75 5.29
CA GLY A 657 1.21 14.48 4.44
C GLY A 657 1.69 15.81 5.02
N PHE A 658 1.37 16.12 6.29
CA PHE A 658 2.06 17.21 6.99
C PHE A 658 3.50 16.80 7.29
N ILE A 659 4.44 17.67 6.91
CA ILE A 659 5.86 17.59 7.24
C ILE A 659 6.02 18.11 8.67
N ASP A 660 6.74 17.34 9.49
CA ASP A 660 7.17 17.79 10.81
C ASP A 660 8.31 18.81 10.65
N SER A 661 8.23 19.97 11.30
CA SER A 661 9.33 20.94 11.27
C SER A 661 10.57 20.43 12.02
N ASN A 662 10.42 19.44 12.92
CA ASN A 662 11.44 18.98 13.87
C ASN A 662 11.87 20.09 14.86
N TYR A 663 11.02 21.10 15.05
CA TYR A 663 11.17 22.15 16.06
C TYR A 663 9.91 22.25 16.93
N VAL A 664 10.13 22.44 18.22
CA VAL A 664 9.10 22.73 19.23
C VAL A 664 9.18 24.21 19.56
N GLU A 665 8.05 24.92 19.52
CA GLU A 665 8.00 26.32 19.92
C GLU A 665 8.08 26.47 21.45
N ALA A 666 8.38 27.69 21.91
CA ALA A 666 8.70 27.96 23.32
C ALA A 666 7.51 27.74 24.30
N ASP A 667 6.34 27.34 23.80
CA ASP A 667 5.13 26.99 24.53
C ASP A 667 4.86 25.47 24.61
N GLY A 668 5.72 24.64 24.02
CA GLY A 668 5.60 23.17 23.99
C GLY A 668 4.81 22.61 22.80
N ASN A 669 4.52 23.41 21.77
CA ASN A 669 3.89 22.92 20.55
C ASN A 669 4.91 22.52 19.48
N ALA A 670 4.86 21.27 19.02
CA ALA A 670 5.43 20.84 17.76
C ALA A 670 4.65 21.47 16.60
N VAL A 671 5.38 22.00 15.61
CA VAL A 671 4.78 22.64 14.42
C VAL A 671 4.90 21.72 13.22
N LEU A 672 3.76 21.38 12.60
CA LEU A 672 3.72 20.62 11.36
C LEU A 672 3.08 21.46 10.25
N TYR A 673 3.51 21.24 9.01
CA TYR A 673 3.09 22.06 7.88
C TYR A 673 2.99 21.27 6.57
N MET A 674 2.21 21.78 5.62
CA MET A 674 2.13 21.27 4.25
C MET A 674 2.12 22.45 3.29
N PHE A 675 2.90 22.36 2.22
CA PHE A 675 3.10 23.44 1.26
C PHE A 675 2.73 22.96 -0.16
N LYS A 676 1.94 23.77 -0.88
CA LYS A 676 1.67 23.63 -2.32
C LYS A 676 2.15 24.91 -3.01
N ALA A 677 3.20 24.83 -3.82
CA ALA A 677 3.62 25.97 -4.65
C ALA A 677 2.51 26.36 -5.65
N ARG A 678 2.43 27.64 -6.00
CA ARG A 678 1.66 28.07 -7.19
C ARG A 678 2.24 27.41 -8.46
N GLU A 679 1.39 27.12 -9.42
CA GLU A 679 1.86 26.76 -10.77
C GLU A 679 2.37 28.03 -11.47
N GLU A 680 3.64 28.06 -11.88
CA GLU A 680 4.12 29.15 -12.71
C GLU A 680 3.53 29.04 -14.12
N PRO A 681 3.02 30.13 -14.70
CA PRO A 681 2.56 30.11 -16.09
C PRO A 681 3.75 29.79 -16.99
N VAL A 682 3.64 28.74 -17.82
CA VAL A 682 4.74 28.24 -18.65
C VAL A 682 5.26 29.34 -19.58
N SER A 683 6.34 29.99 -19.13
CA SER A 683 6.99 31.09 -19.84
C SER A 683 7.50 30.57 -21.17
N ASN A 684 6.86 30.99 -22.26
CA ASN A 684 7.09 30.53 -23.63
C ASN A 684 8.39 31.11 -24.23
N LYS A 685 9.50 30.97 -23.49
CA LYS A 685 10.86 31.31 -23.91
C LYS A 685 11.43 30.11 -24.67
N ALA A 686 11.19 30.10 -25.98
CA ALA A 686 11.79 29.11 -26.88
C ALA A 686 13.32 29.06 -26.70
N PRO A 687 13.95 27.88 -26.75
CA PRO A 687 15.40 27.77 -26.67
C PRO A 687 16.04 28.55 -27.82
N LYS A 688 17.06 29.37 -27.52
CA LYS A 688 17.81 30.10 -28.54
C LYS A 688 18.41 29.10 -29.54
N LYS A 689 17.94 29.14 -30.79
CA LYS A 689 18.57 28.38 -31.87
C LYS A 689 19.99 28.91 -32.08
N HIS A 690 20.98 28.01 -32.13
CA HIS A 690 22.22 28.32 -32.83
C HIS A 690 21.93 28.42 -34.33
N GLU A 691 22.47 29.45 -34.97
CA GLU A 691 22.30 29.68 -36.40
C GLU A 691 23.27 28.78 -37.19
N ILE A 692 22.71 28.00 -38.12
CA ILE A 692 23.44 27.40 -39.26
C ILE A 692 22.57 27.68 -40.50
N PRO A 693 23.15 28.05 -41.68
CA PRO A 693 22.41 28.83 -42.67
C PRO A 693 21.28 28.10 -43.39
N GLN A 694 20.30 28.89 -43.87
CA GLN A 694 19.25 28.45 -44.77
C GLN A 694 19.81 28.07 -46.15
N ASN A 695 19.26 27.04 -46.79
CA ASN A 695 19.07 27.04 -48.24
C ASN A 695 17.99 26.05 -48.71
N THR A 696 17.35 26.41 -49.83
CA THR A 696 16.54 25.56 -50.74
C THR A 696 15.29 24.82 -50.20
N VAL A 697 14.19 25.58 -50.15
CA VAL A 697 12.88 25.26 -50.79
C VAL A 697 12.52 23.79 -51.08
N ALA A 698 11.40 23.33 -50.49
CA ALA A 698 10.34 22.59 -51.20
C ALA A 698 9.01 22.63 -50.41
N THR A 699 7.93 23.12 -51.03
CA THR A 699 6.55 23.01 -50.52
C THR A 699 5.88 21.76 -51.08
N PHE A 700 5.13 21.02 -50.26
CA PHE A 700 3.91 20.34 -50.72
C PHE A 700 2.93 20.16 -49.56
N ALA A 701 1.64 20.33 -49.87
CA ALA A 701 0.52 19.98 -49.00
C ALA A 701 -0.45 19.11 -49.81
N SER A 702 -1.13 18.18 -49.14
CA SER A 702 -2.24 17.40 -49.73
C SER A 702 -3.10 16.80 -48.63
N ASP A 703 -4.39 17.10 -48.64
CA ASP A 703 -5.40 16.49 -47.78
C ASP A 703 -5.64 15.01 -48.13
N ALA A 704 -6.12 14.23 -47.15
CA ALA A 704 -6.85 12.98 -47.40
C ALA A 704 -7.78 12.68 -46.21
N ALA A 705 -9.09 12.81 -46.42
CA ALA A 705 -10.12 12.48 -45.43
C ALA A 705 -11.16 11.52 -46.03
N VAL A 706 -11.14 10.25 -45.59
CA VAL A 706 -12.11 9.19 -45.92
C VAL A 706 -12.24 8.34 -44.66
N SER A 707 -13.32 8.40 -43.86
CA SER A 707 -14.71 8.01 -44.14
C SER A 707 -14.91 6.50 -44.28
N ALA A 708 -15.21 5.83 -43.17
CA ALA A 708 -15.83 4.50 -43.15
C ALA A 708 -16.76 4.40 -41.93
N THR A 709 -18.05 4.15 -42.16
CA THR A 709 -19.09 4.00 -41.14
C THR A 709 -19.72 2.62 -41.21
N GLN A 710 -20.43 2.26 -40.13
CA GLN A 710 -21.53 1.27 -40.00
C GLN A 710 -21.25 0.14 -38.98
N PRO A 711 -22.31 -0.37 -38.30
CA PRO A 711 -22.17 -1.13 -37.06
C PRO A 711 -22.45 -2.63 -37.22
N PHE A 712 -22.29 -3.37 -36.12
CA PHE A 712 -23.00 -4.64 -35.90
C PHE A 712 -23.84 -4.57 -34.63
N ASP A 713 -25.10 -4.98 -34.78
CA ASP A 713 -26.10 -5.07 -33.71
C ASP A 713 -26.39 -6.54 -33.38
N SER A 714 -27.25 -6.79 -32.38
CA SER A 714 -27.78 -8.08 -31.93
C SER A 714 -26.81 -9.01 -31.19
N ILE A 715 -27.15 -9.28 -29.93
CA ILE A 715 -27.70 -10.56 -29.47
C ILE A 715 -28.52 -10.29 -28.20
N LYS A 716 -29.68 -10.94 -28.07
CA LYS A 716 -30.54 -10.91 -26.87
C LYS A 716 -30.95 -12.32 -26.44
N THR A 717 -31.26 -12.44 -25.16
CA THR A 717 -32.15 -13.44 -24.53
C THR A 717 -31.53 -14.78 -24.09
N VAL A 718 -32.02 -15.26 -22.93
CA VAL A 718 -31.81 -16.59 -22.29
C VAL A 718 -30.40 -16.80 -21.71
N ALA A 719 -30.20 -17.33 -20.50
CA ALA A 719 -31.12 -17.99 -19.55
C ALA A 719 -31.20 -17.32 -18.16
N LYS A 720 -32.33 -17.54 -17.46
CA LYS A 720 -32.37 -17.55 -15.98
C LYS A 720 -32.03 -18.97 -15.52
N ALA A 721 -31.17 -19.13 -14.51
CA ALA A 721 -30.93 -20.40 -13.85
C ALA A 721 -30.80 -20.23 -12.32
N SER A 722 -31.33 -21.21 -11.60
CA SER A 722 -31.49 -21.34 -10.15
C SER A 722 -30.33 -20.90 -9.25
N THR A 723 -30.69 -20.33 -8.09
CA THR A 723 -29.81 -20.10 -6.93
C THR A 723 -29.40 -21.41 -6.24
N THR A 724 -28.10 -21.73 -6.24
CA THR A 724 -27.43 -22.61 -5.25
C THR A 724 -25.96 -22.19 -5.09
N PRO A 725 -25.44 -21.97 -3.87
CA PRO A 725 -24.12 -21.37 -3.68
C PRO A 725 -22.98 -22.38 -3.44
N GLN A 726 -21.77 -21.97 -3.88
CA GLN A 726 -20.44 -22.36 -3.35
C GLN A 726 -19.99 -23.84 -3.39
N LEU A 727 -18.98 -24.14 -4.24
CA LEU A 727 -18.00 -25.22 -4.00
C LEU A 727 -16.71 -25.12 -4.87
N ALA A 728 -16.14 -23.93 -5.12
CA ALA A 728 -14.83 -23.78 -5.77
C ALA A 728 -13.79 -23.41 -4.70
N TRP A 729 -12.73 -24.18 -4.43
CA TRP A 729 -11.79 -23.83 -3.34
C TRP A 729 -10.35 -24.27 -3.60
N LEU A 730 -9.45 -23.31 -3.77
CA LEU A 730 -8.07 -23.27 -3.23
C LEU A 730 -7.32 -22.02 -3.73
N LEU A 731 -6.37 -21.49 -2.92
CA LEU A 731 -5.05 -20.93 -3.29
C LEU A 731 -4.64 -19.69 -2.49
N MET A 732 -3.31 -19.54 -2.32
CA MET A 732 -2.63 -18.34 -1.81
C MET A 732 -1.15 -18.27 -2.22
N LEU A 733 -0.77 -18.89 -3.34
CA LEU A 733 0.63 -19.05 -3.78
C LEU A 733 1.30 -17.78 -4.35
N SER A 734 0.76 -16.60 -4.05
CA SER A 734 1.13 -15.32 -4.66
C SER A 734 2.43 -14.71 -4.14
N GLY A 735 2.72 -14.86 -2.84
CA GLY A 735 4.01 -14.46 -2.25
C GLY A 735 5.10 -15.48 -2.59
N GLY A 736 6.28 -15.01 -2.96
CA GLY A 736 7.31 -15.86 -3.56
C GLY A 736 8.67 -15.61 -2.93
N ILE A 737 9.23 -16.65 -2.30
CA ILE A 737 10.66 -16.78 -2.05
C ILE A 737 11.05 -18.19 -2.48
N VAL A 738 12.05 -18.30 -3.34
CA VAL A 738 12.83 -19.53 -3.52
C VAL A 738 14.25 -19.17 -3.15
N PHE A 739 14.89 -19.97 -2.30
CA PHE A 739 16.29 -19.83 -1.92
C PHE A 739 17.06 -21.04 -2.45
N THR A 740 17.69 -20.90 -3.62
CA THR A 740 18.74 -21.82 -4.04
C THR A 740 20.03 -21.40 -3.33
N VAL A 741 20.64 -22.30 -2.56
CA VAL A 741 21.88 -22.00 -1.83
C VAL A 741 23.07 -22.02 -2.79
N MET A 742 23.52 -20.84 -3.23
CA MET A 742 24.85 -20.68 -3.81
C MET A 742 25.84 -20.26 -2.72
N ARG A 743 26.67 -21.21 -2.27
CA ARG A 743 28.02 -20.91 -1.76
C ARG A 743 28.92 -20.56 -2.95
N LEU A 744 29.82 -19.60 -2.79
CA LEU A 744 31.10 -19.45 -3.51
C LEU A 744 31.81 -18.17 -3.02
N PRO A 745 33.16 -18.14 -2.90
CA PRO A 745 34.07 -19.27 -2.71
C PRO A 745 34.14 -19.71 -1.24
#